data_AF-A0AAV8VMN3-F1
#
_entry.id   AF-A0AAV8VMN3-F1
#
_cell.length_a   1.000
_cell.length_b   1.000
_cell.length_c   1.000
_cell.angle_alpha   90.00
_cell.angle_beta   90.00
_cell.angle_gamma   90.00
#
_symmetry.space_group_name_H-M   'P 1'
#
loop_
_entity.id
_entity.type
_entity.pdbx_description
1 polymer ?
#
loop_
_entity_poly.entity_id
_entity_poly.type
_entity_poly.pdbx_seq_one_letter_code
_entity_poly.pdbx_strand_id
1 'polypeptide(L)'
;MAVANFKRQREAEIKIHEQLYGNLFLLSQFYPTSKDFNSIFKKDMFMKNNKAAFFEVVYYLLHVLNPVLTKEKVTEWPPYDIKAENRFRLEVLKYINELNVLYEYADIPHIMSSHFITPGGLKFTKFMLKLSQLVLYEHLKRTSDSDIMYHPKPSKNKNLCQANLDNLKKATTVAELEASDLLKGFEQVRFSVTKKAVSIDNELKQLNEDICIAKKQNIEIREEFNKNHPTYPSQETLQDKINSLKSQYQGMQDIRQLLAECEGLVSYLNGNELVLEHCNEGLKLKDSEELNLIDFFQALNMLLEKKSLELPYPTTTAVSRNTEKIKELSVQYSEINDKLNDGIKDLQSLLEKLSMQVKVLVETNSGNETDEEGISKFQRSWHQRYFCLFLCVARLAFSKFSTSTGFQHRGNSYDFCKVIMSGHNLDSNCITLTRFFLEEQKRFKEATGELTQLLTSIQTAVKVVSSAVRRAGITKLFGTVGETNVQGEEVKKLDVLANELFINMLQSSYSTALLISEENETVIEIEIDKRGKYIVAFDPLDGSSNIDCLVSIGSIFAIMKKEDNTIPNLKDALQSGRHVVAAGYALYGSATMLVLSTGRGVHGFMLDPSIGEFILTDKDMKVPARGNIYAINEGYTHLWDEAVKEYVQNKKDPAKGKPYNARYVGSMVADVHRTIKYGGIFVYPATAASPKGKLRLLYECIPMAYLVTQAGGLASNGKIPILDIQPTSLHERSPIFLGSKEDVEEILDIIKKHEK
;
A
#
# COMPACT_ATOMS: atom_id res chain seq x y z
N MET A 1 -19.10 -67.47 -13.45
CA MET A 1 -18.35 -66.43 -14.20
C MET A 1 -19.24 -65.37 -14.86
N ALA A 2 -20.31 -65.71 -15.57
CA ALA A 2 -21.21 -64.74 -16.23
C ALA A 2 -21.86 -63.71 -15.26
N VAL A 3 -22.32 -64.15 -14.08
CA VAL A 3 -22.94 -63.27 -13.06
C VAL A 3 -21.94 -62.27 -12.46
N ALA A 4 -20.69 -62.68 -12.26
CA ALA A 4 -19.62 -61.82 -11.76
C ALA A 4 -19.20 -60.75 -12.79
N ASN A 5 -19.18 -61.12 -14.08
CA ASN A 5 -18.95 -60.16 -15.17
C ASN A 5 -20.11 -59.17 -15.33
N PHE A 6 -21.36 -59.62 -15.18
CA PHE A 6 -22.53 -58.74 -15.24
C PHE A 6 -22.56 -57.73 -14.08
N LYS A 7 -22.21 -58.17 -12.86
CA LYS A 7 -22.11 -57.29 -11.68
C LYS A 7 -21.02 -56.22 -11.85
N ARG A 8 -19.83 -56.61 -12.33
CA ARG A 8 -18.72 -55.67 -12.63
C ARG A 8 -19.07 -54.67 -13.74
N GLN A 9 -19.80 -55.08 -14.77
CA GLN A 9 -20.25 -54.17 -15.83
C GLN A 9 -21.25 -53.15 -15.30
N ARG A 10 -22.20 -53.57 -14.45
CA ARG A 10 -23.20 -52.69 -13.83
C ARG A 10 -22.58 -51.69 -12.84
N GLU A 11 -21.59 -52.11 -12.06
CA GLU A 11 -20.82 -51.22 -11.17
C GLU A 11 -20.01 -50.18 -11.95
N ALA A 12 -19.41 -50.58 -13.09
CA ALA A 12 -18.68 -49.66 -13.97
C ALA A 12 -19.61 -48.62 -14.64
N GLU A 13 -20.83 -49.01 -14.99
CA GLU A 13 -21.86 -48.11 -15.53
C GLU A 13 -22.29 -47.08 -14.48
N ILE A 14 -22.62 -47.49 -13.26
CA ILE A 14 -22.98 -46.59 -12.16
C ILE A 14 -21.90 -45.53 -11.92
N LYS A 15 -20.62 -45.94 -11.91
CA LYS A 15 -19.50 -45.03 -11.69
C LYS A 15 -19.39 -43.93 -12.76
N ILE A 16 -19.70 -44.25 -14.03
CA ILE A 16 -19.69 -43.26 -15.12
C ILE A 16 -20.80 -42.23 -14.95
N HIS A 17 -21.98 -42.67 -14.49
CA HIS A 17 -23.10 -41.78 -14.19
C HIS A 17 -22.79 -40.84 -13.02
N GLU A 18 -22.17 -41.34 -11.96
CA GLU A 18 -21.74 -40.52 -10.82
C GLU A 18 -20.71 -39.46 -11.20
N GLN A 19 -19.74 -39.81 -12.06
CA GLN A 19 -18.75 -38.87 -12.55
C GLN A 19 -19.36 -37.76 -13.40
N LEU A 20 -20.30 -38.10 -14.29
CA LEU A 20 -21.01 -37.11 -15.11
C LEU A 20 -21.83 -36.17 -14.23
N TYR A 21 -22.55 -36.71 -13.23
CA TYR A 21 -23.31 -35.90 -12.29
C TYR A 21 -22.41 -34.96 -11.49
N GLY A 22 -21.28 -35.45 -10.98
CA GLY A 22 -20.30 -34.64 -10.26
C GLY A 22 -19.77 -33.48 -11.11
N ASN A 23 -19.45 -33.75 -12.37
CA ASN A 23 -18.96 -32.72 -13.29
C ASN A 23 -19.99 -31.60 -13.53
N LEU A 24 -21.24 -31.98 -13.77
CA LEU A 24 -22.33 -31.05 -14.00
C LEU A 24 -22.69 -30.24 -12.74
N PHE A 25 -22.67 -30.88 -11.57
CA PHE A 25 -22.90 -30.21 -10.28
C PHE A 25 -21.84 -29.15 -10.00
N LEU A 26 -20.57 -29.45 -10.31
CA LEU A 26 -19.48 -28.48 -10.17
C LEU A 26 -19.67 -27.31 -11.14
N LEU A 27 -19.91 -27.57 -12.41
CA LEU A 27 -20.16 -26.51 -13.40
C LEU A 27 -21.34 -25.63 -13.00
N SER A 28 -22.41 -26.19 -12.40
CA SER A 28 -23.57 -25.40 -11.97
C SER A 28 -23.31 -24.51 -10.75
N GLN A 29 -22.19 -24.68 -10.05
CA GLN A 29 -21.75 -23.71 -9.03
C GLN A 29 -21.15 -22.44 -9.66
N PHE A 30 -20.61 -22.56 -10.87
CA PHE A 30 -19.93 -21.46 -11.58
C PHE A 30 -20.82 -20.80 -12.63
N TYR A 31 -21.73 -21.55 -13.25
CA TYR A 31 -22.61 -21.07 -14.30
C TYR A 31 -24.09 -21.31 -13.93
N PRO A 32 -24.96 -20.30 -14.10
CA PRO A 32 -26.37 -20.43 -13.71
C PRO A 32 -27.09 -21.46 -14.59
N THR A 33 -27.95 -22.28 -13.98
CA THR A 33 -28.76 -23.30 -14.65
C THR A 33 -30.20 -22.85 -14.83
N SER A 34 -30.87 -23.34 -15.88
CA SER A 34 -32.31 -23.10 -16.14
C SER A 34 -33.17 -23.84 -15.11
N LYS A 35 -34.44 -23.41 -14.94
CA LYS A 35 -35.42 -24.14 -14.13
C LYS A 35 -35.63 -25.56 -14.66
N ASP A 36 -35.66 -25.70 -15.98
CA ASP A 36 -35.86 -26.98 -16.66
C ASP A 36 -34.67 -27.93 -16.42
N PHE A 37 -33.44 -27.43 -16.52
CA PHE A 37 -32.23 -28.17 -16.15
C PHE A 37 -32.28 -28.67 -14.70
N ASN A 38 -32.65 -27.81 -13.75
CA ASN A 38 -32.71 -28.19 -12.34
C ASN A 38 -33.79 -29.25 -12.07
N SER A 39 -34.90 -29.24 -12.81
CA SER A 39 -35.98 -30.21 -12.67
C SER A 39 -35.59 -31.64 -13.07
N ILE A 40 -34.67 -31.77 -14.02
CA ILE A 40 -34.22 -33.05 -14.59
C ILE A 40 -32.85 -33.50 -14.08
N PHE A 41 -32.14 -32.64 -13.32
CA PHE A 41 -30.79 -32.91 -12.83
C PHE A 41 -30.77 -33.99 -11.73
N LYS A 42 -30.47 -35.23 -12.12
CA LYS A 42 -30.41 -36.40 -11.23
C LYS A 42 -29.22 -37.30 -11.56
N LYS A 43 -28.73 -38.06 -10.57
CA LYS A 43 -27.55 -38.95 -10.72
C LYS A 43 -27.75 -40.01 -11.81
N ASP A 44 -28.97 -40.47 -12.01
CA ASP A 44 -29.34 -41.54 -12.94
C ASP A 44 -30.03 -41.05 -14.22
N MET A 45 -29.95 -39.74 -14.53
CA MET A 45 -30.75 -39.11 -15.60
C MET A 45 -30.59 -39.71 -17.00
N PHE A 46 -29.49 -40.41 -17.29
CA PHE A 46 -29.24 -41.12 -18.55
C PHE A 46 -29.16 -42.64 -18.42
N MET A 47 -29.49 -43.22 -17.26
CA MET A 47 -29.53 -44.68 -17.09
C MET A 47 -30.57 -45.32 -18.02
N LYS A 48 -31.65 -44.57 -18.29
CA LYS A 48 -32.68 -44.90 -19.29
C LYS A 48 -32.78 -43.77 -20.30
N ASN A 49 -33.50 -44.01 -21.38
CA ASN A 49 -33.78 -43.01 -22.41
C ASN A 49 -34.44 -41.76 -21.79
N ASN A 50 -33.81 -40.60 -21.94
CA ASN A 50 -34.29 -39.34 -21.38
C ASN A 50 -34.00 -38.17 -22.33
N LYS A 51 -34.98 -37.87 -23.19
CA LYS A 51 -34.87 -36.82 -24.21
C LYS A 51 -34.79 -35.42 -23.61
N ALA A 52 -35.57 -35.15 -22.56
CA ALA A 52 -35.57 -33.86 -21.89
C ALA A 52 -34.20 -33.54 -21.27
N ALA A 53 -33.59 -34.51 -20.58
CA ALA A 53 -32.23 -34.35 -20.03
C ALA A 53 -31.19 -34.12 -21.13
N PHE A 54 -31.31 -34.79 -22.28
CA PHE A 54 -30.38 -34.58 -23.38
C PHE A 54 -30.35 -33.13 -23.86
N PHE A 55 -31.52 -32.56 -24.15
CA PHE A 55 -31.62 -31.21 -24.71
C PHE A 55 -30.99 -30.16 -23.79
N GLU A 56 -31.43 -30.10 -22.53
CA GLU A 56 -30.94 -29.13 -21.55
C GLU A 56 -29.47 -29.34 -21.22
N VAL A 57 -29.03 -30.58 -20.98
CA VAL A 57 -27.65 -30.83 -20.53
C VAL A 57 -26.65 -30.60 -21.65
N VAL A 58 -26.95 -31.00 -22.89
CA VAL A 58 -26.04 -30.77 -24.02
C VAL A 58 -25.96 -29.30 -24.38
N TYR A 59 -27.10 -28.60 -24.44
CA TYR A 59 -27.08 -27.17 -24.71
C TYR A 59 -26.33 -26.41 -23.60
N TYR A 60 -26.57 -26.74 -22.33
CA TYR A 60 -25.85 -26.16 -21.20
C TYR A 60 -24.33 -26.35 -21.32
N LEU A 61 -23.87 -27.58 -21.56
CA LEU A 61 -22.44 -27.87 -21.70
C LEU A 61 -21.82 -27.10 -22.88
N LEU A 62 -22.45 -27.12 -24.05
CA LEU A 62 -21.95 -26.40 -25.23
C LEU A 62 -21.91 -24.89 -24.99
N HIS A 63 -22.95 -24.34 -24.38
CA HIS A 63 -23.05 -22.92 -24.06
C HIS A 63 -21.95 -22.47 -23.07
N VAL A 64 -21.68 -23.28 -22.04
CA VAL A 64 -20.58 -23.02 -21.10
C VAL A 64 -19.21 -23.13 -21.81
N LEU A 65 -19.05 -24.12 -22.69
CA LEU A 65 -17.81 -24.32 -23.44
C LEU A 65 -17.52 -23.11 -24.36
N ASN A 66 -18.47 -22.69 -25.18
CA ASN A 66 -18.34 -21.51 -26.02
C ASN A 66 -19.73 -20.90 -26.31
N PRO A 67 -20.11 -19.80 -25.63
CA PRO A 67 -21.46 -19.24 -25.75
C PRO A 67 -21.72 -18.61 -27.12
N VAL A 68 -20.70 -18.05 -27.77
CA VAL A 68 -20.81 -17.41 -29.09
C VAL A 68 -21.03 -18.47 -30.16
N LEU A 69 -20.14 -19.46 -30.23
CA LEU A 69 -20.22 -20.52 -31.24
C LEU A 69 -21.48 -21.37 -31.06
N THR A 70 -21.94 -21.58 -29.83
CA THR A 70 -23.19 -22.32 -29.57
C THR A 70 -24.42 -21.60 -30.12
N LYS A 71 -24.51 -20.27 -29.97
CA LYS A 71 -25.61 -19.48 -30.55
C LYS A 71 -25.58 -19.46 -32.08
N GLU A 72 -24.39 -19.52 -32.69
CA GLU A 72 -24.23 -19.58 -34.14
C GLU A 72 -24.63 -20.96 -34.70
N LYS A 73 -24.21 -22.03 -34.03
CA LYS A 73 -24.36 -23.41 -34.52
C LYS A 73 -25.68 -24.06 -34.14
N VAL A 74 -26.30 -23.63 -33.03
CA VAL A 74 -27.59 -24.14 -32.54
C VAL A 74 -28.59 -23.00 -32.62
N THR A 75 -29.37 -23.00 -33.71
CA THR A 75 -30.21 -21.86 -34.08
C THR A 75 -31.56 -21.86 -33.35
N GLU A 76 -32.05 -23.05 -32.97
CA GLU A 76 -33.34 -23.23 -32.32
C GLU A 76 -33.18 -23.79 -30.91
N TRP A 77 -33.23 -22.88 -29.93
CA TRP A 77 -33.23 -23.22 -28.51
C TRP A 77 -34.28 -22.41 -27.72
N PRO A 78 -35.14 -23.05 -26.92
CA PRO A 78 -35.31 -24.49 -26.76
C PRO A 78 -36.23 -25.10 -27.85
N PRO A 79 -36.07 -26.39 -28.21
CA PRO A 79 -36.87 -27.02 -29.25
C PRO A 79 -38.29 -27.39 -28.75
N TYR A 80 -39.31 -26.62 -29.13
CA TYR A 80 -40.70 -26.82 -28.68
C TYR A 80 -41.55 -27.75 -29.56
N ASP A 81 -41.11 -28.07 -30.78
CA ASP A 81 -41.83 -28.94 -31.72
C ASP A 81 -40.94 -30.05 -32.30
N ILE A 82 -41.56 -31.08 -32.90
CA ILE A 82 -40.85 -32.26 -33.44
C ILE A 82 -39.86 -31.88 -34.57
N LYS A 83 -40.16 -30.85 -35.38
CA LYS A 83 -39.25 -30.39 -36.43
C LYS A 83 -38.03 -29.68 -35.82
N ALA A 84 -38.25 -28.85 -34.81
CA ALA A 84 -37.20 -28.16 -34.06
C ALA A 84 -36.32 -29.16 -33.30
N GLU A 85 -36.91 -30.20 -32.68
CA GLU A 85 -36.14 -31.28 -32.06
C GLU A 85 -35.22 -31.99 -33.06
N ASN A 86 -35.72 -32.29 -34.27
CA ASN A 86 -34.93 -32.96 -35.30
C ASN A 86 -33.80 -32.06 -35.83
N ARG A 87 -34.04 -30.76 -35.99
CA ARG A 87 -33.01 -29.78 -36.37
C ARG A 87 -31.95 -29.65 -35.27
N PHE A 88 -32.36 -29.47 -34.02
CA PHE A 88 -31.45 -29.40 -32.88
C PHE A 88 -30.52 -30.63 -32.82
N ARG A 89 -31.06 -31.84 -33.01
CA ARG A 89 -30.24 -33.07 -33.04
C ARG A 89 -29.18 -33.07 -34.15
N LEU A 90 -29.51 -32.56 -35.34
CA LEU A 90 -28.59 -32.49 -36.48
C LEU A 90 -27.51 -31.41 -36.26
N GLU A 91 -27.90 -30.24 -35.78
CA GLU A 91 -26.99 -29.13 -35.45
C GLU A 91 -25.99 -29.52 -34.37
N VAL A 92 -26.48 -30.10 -33.27
CA VAL A 92 -25.64 -30.61 -32.17
C VAL A 92 -24.71 -31.71 -32.66
N LEU A 93 -25.17 -32.63 -33.50
CA LEU A 93 -24.31 -33.67 -34.08
C LEU A 93 -23.16 -33.07 -34.89
N LYS A 94 -23.47 -32.09 -35.74
CA LYS A 94 -22.46 -31.39 -36.54
C LYS A 94 -21.45 -30.67 -35.65
N TYR A 95 -21.94 -29.93 -34.65
CA TYR A 95 -21.09 -29.18 -33.74
C TYR A 95 -20.17 -30.11 -32.93
N ILE A 96 -20.68 -31.21 -32.38
CA ILE A 96 -19.88 -32.20 -31.64
C ILE A 96 -18.79 -32.82 -32.52
N ASN A 97 -19.10 -33.14 -33.78
CA ASN A 97 -18.11 -33.71 -34.69
C ASN A 97 -16.98 -32.71 -35.00
N GLU A 98 -17.26 -31.41 -34.99
CA GLU A 98 -16.26 -30.35 -35.12
C GLU A 98 -15.44 -30.16 -33.83
N LEU A 99 -15.96 -30.50 -32.64
CA LEU A 99 -15.26 -30.29 -31.36
C LEU A 99 -13.94 -31.06 -31.26
N ASN A 100 -13.85 -32.29 -31.77
CA ASN A 100 -12.58 -33.03 -31.75
C ASN A 100 -11.52 -32.43 -32.69
N VAL A 101 -11.95 -31.67 -33.70
CA VAL A 101 -11.04 -30.92 -34.58
C VAL A 101 -10.57 -29.64 -33.87
N LEU A 102 -11.47 -28.96 -33.15
CA LEU A 102 -11.16 -27.74 -32.41
C LEU A 102 -10.34 -28.02 -31.13
N TYR A 103 -10.51 -29.19 -30.52
CA TYR A 103 -9.89 -29.58 -29.26
C TYR A 103 -9.28 -30.98 -29.40
N GLU A 104 -8.04 -31.06 -29.89
CA GLU A 104 -7.34 -32.32 -30.18
C GLU A 104 -7.25 -33.29 -28.98
N TYR A 105 -7.28 -32.77 -27.75
CA TYR A 105 -7.22 -33.55 -26.50
C TYR A 105 -8.59 -33.99 -25.96
N ALA A 106 -9.69 -33.58 -26.57
CA ALA A 106 -11.03 -33.85 -26.05
C ALA A 106 -11.39 -35.35 -26.10
N ASP A 107 -10.92 -36.08 -27.12
CA ASP A 107 -11.16 -37.51 -27.32
C ASP A 107 -12.65 -37.87 -27.13
N ILE A 108 -13.54 -37.06 -27.70
CA ILE A 108 -14.99 -37.27 -27.62
C ILE A 108 -15.33 -38.46 -28.54
N PRO A 109 -16.00 -39.51 -28.05
CA PRO A 109 -16.36 -40.66 -28.87
C PRO A 109 -17.24 -40.23 -30.04
N HIS A 110 -16.96 -40.76 -31.25
CA HIS A 110 -17.84 -40.57 -32.39
C HIS A 110 -19.25 -41.12 -32.08
N ILE A 111 -20.26 -40.28 -32.22
CA ILE A 111 -21.65 -40.61 -31.91
C ILE A 111 -22.50 -40.56 -33.18
N MET A 112 -23.27 -41.62 -33.43
CA MET A 112 -24.21 -41.63 -34.57
C MET A 112 -25.50 -40.89 -34.22
N SER A 113 -26.18 -40.31 -35.22
CA SER A 113 -27.48 -39.66 -35.09
C SER A 113 -28.52 -40.51 -34.33
N SER A 114 -28.49 -41.83 -34.50
CA SER A 114 -29.36 -42.78 -33.81
C SER A 114 -29.25 -42.73 -32.28
N HIS A 115 -28.09 -42.40 -31.71
CA HIS A 115 -27.90 -42.29 -30.26
C HIS A 115 -28.59 -41.04 -29.68
N PHE A 116 -28.85 -40.03 -30.51
CA PHE A 116 -29.65 -38.87 -30.11
C PHE A 116 -31.13 -39.14 -30.22
N ILE A 117 -31.60 -40.16 -30.93
CA ILE A 117 -33.02 -40.52 -30.97
C ILE A 117 -33.43 -41.16 -29.63
N THR A 118 -32.55 -41.96 -29.05
CA THR A 118 -32.75 -42.61 -27.73
C THR A 118 -31.59 -42.28 -26.77
N PRO A 119 -31.50 -41.03 -26.27
CA PRO A 119 -30.42 -40.59 -25.40
C PRO A 119 -30.48 -41.28 -24.03
N GLY A 120 -29.68 -42.33 -23.87
CA GLY A 120 -29.54 -43.08 -22.63
C GLY A 120 -28.66 -44.32 -22.81
N GLY A 121 -28.29 -44.91 -21.69
CA GLY A 121 -27.42 -46.09 -21.63
C GLY A 121 -25.92 -45.77 -21.78
N LEU A 122 -25.10 -46.77 -21.43
CA LEU A 122 -23.65 -46.62 -21.25
C LEU A 122 -22.89 -45.87 -22.37
N LYS A 123 -23.20 -46.13 -23.65
CA LYS A 123 -22.50 -45.47 -24.77
C LYS A 123 -22.77 -43.97 -24.78
N PHE A 124 -24.03 -43.59 -24.60
CA PHE A 124 -24.45 -42.19 -24.58
C PHE A 124 -23.90 -41.47 -23.33
N THR A 125 -23.96 -42.11 -22.16
CA THR A 125 -23.41 -41.52 -20.93
C THR A 125 -21.91 -41.30 -20.99
N LYS A 126 -21.14 -42.21 -21.60
CA LYS A 126 -19.69 -42.03 -21.81
C LYS A 126 -19.39 -40.82 -22.69
N PHE A 127 -20.18 -40.63 -23.74
CA PHE A 127 -20.09 -39.45 -24.59
C PHE A 127 -20.35 -38.16 -23.77
N MET A 128 -21.45 -38.11 -23.01
CA MET A 128 -21.79 -36.96 -22.16
C MET A 128 -20.70 -36.68 -21.10
N LEU A 129 -20.12 -37.73 -20.51
CA LEU A 129 -19.02 -37.60 -19.56
C LEU A 129 -17.81 -36.94 -20.20
N LYS A 130 -17.39 -37.40 -21.39
CA LYS A 130 -16.25 -36.83 -22.11
C LYS A 130 -16.48 -35.37 -22.50
N LEU A 131 -17.69 -35.03 -22.97
CA LEU A 131 -18.06 -33.64 -23.24
C LEU A 131 -17.97 -32.78 -21.97
N SER A 132 -18.52 -33.26 -20.84
CA SER A 132 -18.48 -32.53 -19.56
C SER A 132 -17.04 -32.34 -19.03
N GLN A 133 -16.16 -33.30 -19.29
CA GLN A 133 -14.74 -33.22 -18.92
C GLN A 133 -14.01 -32.15 -19.74
N LEU A 134 -14.28 -32.06 -21.04
CA LEU A 134 -13.75 -30.99 -21.89
C LEU A 134 -14.19 -29.62 -21.37
N VAL A 135 -15.48 -29.46 -21.04
CA VAL A 135 -16.04 -28.18 -20.57
C VAL A 135 -15.41 -27.76 -19.24
N LEU A 136 -15.28 -28.70 -18.29
CA LEU A 136 -14.58 -28.43 -17.03
C LEU A 136 -13.11 -28.07 -17.24
N TYR A 137 -12.45 -28.78 -18.14
CA TYR A 137 -11.05 -28.52 -18.46
C TYR A 137 -10.86 -27.10 -19.02
N GLU A 138 -11.68 -26.69 -19.99
CA GLU A 138 -11.63 -25.33 -20.54
C GLU A 138 -12.02 -24.27 -19.50
N HIS A 139 -12.97 -24.56 -18.62
CA HIS A 139 -13.31 -23.66 -17.52
C HIS A 139 -12.11 -23.43 -16.57
N LEU A 140 -11.43 -24.50 -16.16
CA LEU A 140 -10.24 -24.42 -15.30
C LEU A 140 -9.09 -23.69 -15.98
N LYS A 141 -8.92 -23.90 -17.29
CA LYS A 141 -7.93 -23.19 -18.10
C LYS A 141 -8.20 -21.69 -18.18
N ARG A 142 -9.48 -21.28 -18.26
CA ARG A 142 -9.88 -19.86 -18.32
C ARG A 142 -9.82 -19.14 -16.97
N THR A 143 -9.99 -19.86 -15.86
CA THR A 143 -10.10 -19.29 -14.49
C THR A 143 -8.78 -19.27 -13.73
N SER A 144 -7.68 -19.74 -14.31
CA SER A 144 -6.34 -19.69 -13.72
C SER A 144 -5.48 -18.62 -14.40
N ASP A 145 -5.08 -17.60 -13.64
CA ASP A 145 -4.06 -16.59 -14.06
C ASP A 145 -2.62 -17.15 -14.01
N SER A 146 -2.45 -18.48 -14.05
CA SER A 146 -1.15 -19.14 -14.12
C SER A 146 -1.33 -20.53 -14.72
N ASP A 147 -0.52 -20.85 -15.73
CA ASP A 147 -0.50 -22.15 -16.40
C ASP A 147 -0.39 -23.29 -15.38
N ILE A 148 -1.51 -23.97 -15.12
CA ILE A 148 -1.54 -25.29 -14.50
C ILE A 148 -0.94 -26.26 -15.52
N MET A 149 0.40 -26.30 -15.60
CA MET A 149 1.13 -27.01 -16.65
C MET A 149 0.98 -28.55 -16.63
N TYR A 150 0.21 -29.12 -15.69
CA TYR A 150 -0.08 -30.56 -15.62
C TYR A 150 -1.51 -30.84 -15.19
N HIS A 151 -2.45 -30.61 -16.10
CA HIS A 151 -3.75 -31.25 -16.03
C HIS A 151 -3.59 -32.78 -16.24
N PRO A 152 -4.34 -33.63 -15.52
CA PRO A 152 -4.34 -35.06 -15.78
C PRO A 152 -4.83 -35.30 -17.21
N LYS A 153 -3.92 -35.74 -18.09
CA LYS A 153 -4.30 -36.16 -19.43
C LYS A 153 -5.00 -37.52 -19.34
N PRO A 154 -6.19 -37.69 -19.94
CA PRO A 154 -6.82 -39.01 -19.98
C PRO A 154 -5.87 -40.00 -20.67
N SER A 155 -5.37 -40.99 -19.91
CA SER A 155 -4.46 -42.03 -20.39
C SER A 155 -5.18 -43.38 -20.41
N LYS A 156 -4.77 -44.27 -21.33
CA LYS A 156 -5.38 -45.59 -21.54
C LYS A 156 -5.08 -46.61 -20.42
N ASN A 157 -4.15 -46.32 -19.51
CA ASN A 157 -3.70 -47.29 -18.50
C ASN A 157 -4.39 -47.12 -17.14
N LYS A 158 -5.39 -47.98 -16.86
CA LYS A 158 -6.14 -48.03 -15.59
C LYS A 158 -5.30 -48.32 -14.35
N ASN A 159 -4.14 -48.97 -14.48
CA ASN A 159 -3.42 -49.53 -13.33
C ASN A 159 -2.54 -48.53 -12.59
N LEU A 160 -1.99 -47.51 -13.26
CA LEU A 160 -1.12 -46.53 -12.59
C LEU A 160 -1.92 -45.58 -11.70
N CYS A 161 -3.09 -45.12 -12.16
CA CYS A 161 -3.98 -44.29 -11.36
C CYS A 161 -4.51 -45.03 -10.13
N GLN A 162 -4.85 -46.32 -10.26
CA GLN A 162 -5.39 -47.10 -9.15
C GLN A 162 -4.32 -47.35 -8.07
N ALA A 163 -3.09 -47.69 -8.47
CA ALA A 163 -1.96 -47.85 -7.54
C ALA A 163 -1.62 -46.55 -6.81
N ASN A 164 -1.60 -45.41 -7.53
CA ASN A 164 -1.38 -44.10 -6.91
C ASN A 164 -2.54 -43.70 -5.99
N LEU A 165 -3.79 -44.02 -6.34
CA LEU A 165 -4.95 -43.73 -5.51
C LEU A 165 -4.97 -44.55 -4.22
N ASP A 166 -4.56 -45.81 -4.28
CA ASP A 166 -4.56 -46.70 -3.11
C ASP A 166 -3.38 -46.42 -2.16
N ASN A 167 -2.24 -45.98 -2.70
CA ASN A 167 -1.14 -45.44 -1.89
C ASN A 167 -1.53 -44.10 -1.24
N LEU A 168 -2.24 -43.23 -1.97
CA LEU A 168 -2.80 -41.99 -1.41
C LEU A 168 -3.75 -42.28 -0.26
N LYS A 169 -4.70 -43.22 -0.42
CA LYS A 169 -5.64 -43.58 0.65
C LYS A 169 -4.93 -44.05 1.92
N LYS A 170 -3.91 -44.91 1.79
CA LYS A 170 -3.14 -45.39 2.96
C LYS A 170 -2.43 -44.23 3.68
N ALA A 171 -1.82 -43.33 2.93
CA ALA A 171 -1.18 -42.14 3.50
C ALA A 171 -2.21 -41.20 4.15
N THR A 172 -3.41 -41.07 3.58
CA THR A 172 -4.50 -40.29 4.16
C THR A 172 -4.97 -40.87 5.49
N THR A 173 -5.12 -42.18 5.60
CA THR A 173 -5.61 -42.82 6.84
C THR A 173 -4.62 -42.70 8.00
N VAL A 174 -3.31 -42.79 7.74
CA VAL A 174 -2.28 -42.58 8.78
C VAL A 174 -2.28 -41.13 9.25
N ALA A 175 -2.36 -40.17 8.32
CA ALA A 175 -2.44 -38.75 8.65
C ALA A 175 -3.72 -38.39 9.43
N GLU A 176 -4.85 -39.04 9.13
CA GLU A 176 -6.12 -38.84 9.85
C GLU A 176 -6.04 -39.32 11.31
N LEU A 177 -5.35 -40.44 11.57
CA LEU A 177 -5.17 -40.97 12.92
C LEU A 177 -4.27 -40.08 13.77
N GLU A 178 -3.13 -39.64 13.22
CA GLU A 178 -2.20 -38.75 13.93
C GLU A 178 -2.81 -37.36 14.17
N ALA A 179 -3.57 -36.83 13.21
CA ALA A 179 -4.30 -35.57 13.38
C ALA A 179 -5.39 -35.67 14.45
N SER A 180 -6.03 -36.84 14.59
CA SER A 180 -7.06 -37.09 15.60
C SER A 180 -6.51 -37.06 17.04
N ASP A 181 -5.33 -37.64 17.26
CA ASP A 181 -4.71 -37.62 18.59
C ASP A 181 -4.14 -36.24 18.96
N LEU A 182 -3.63 -35.50 17.98
CA LEU A 182 -3.25 -34.09 18.15
C LEU A 182 -4.45 -33.20 18.50
N LEU A 183 -5.60 -33.42 17.85
CA LEU A 183 -6.86 -32.73 18.16
C LEU A 183 -7.33 -32.98 19.60
N LYS A 184 -7.18 -34.21 20.12
CA LYS A 184 -7.52 -34.51 21.52
C LYS A 184 -6.62 -33.76 22.51
N GLY A 185 -5.32 -33.70 22.24
CA GLY A 185 -4.38 -32.92 23.06
C GLY A 185 -4.74 -31.42 23.07
N PHE A 186 -5.11 -30.89 21.90
CA PHE A 186 -5.57 -29.51 21.76
C PHE A 186 -6.87 -29.24 22.55
N GLU A 187 -7.86 -30.14 22.49
CA GLU A 187 -9.11 -29.99 23.23
C GLU A 187 -8.90 -29.95 24.76
N GLN A 188 -7.92 -30.68 25.29
CA GLN A 188 -7.60 -30.66 26.72
C GLN A 188 -6.99 -29.33 27.18
N VAL A 189 -6.02 -28.80 26.43
CA VAL A 189 -5.40 -27.49 26.73
C VAL A 189 -6.44 -26.38 26.62
N ARG A 190 -7.28 -26.43 25.58
CA ARG A 190 -8.39 -25.50 25.37
C ARG A 190 -9.33 -25.45 26.57
N PHE A 191 -9.72 -26.63 27.09
CA PHE A 191 -10.61 -26.71 28.25
C PHE A 191 -10.02 -26.07 29.51
N SER A 192 -8.72 -26.26 29.76
CA SER A 192 -8.01 -25.66 30.90
C SER A 192 -7.94 -24.13 30.80
N VAL A 193 -7.64 -23.60 29.61
CA VAL A 193 -7.54 -22.15 29.37
C VAL A 193 -8.91 -21.47 29.45
N THR A 194 -9.96 -22.05 28.86
CA THR A 194 -11.32 -21.50 28.94
C THR A 194 -11.81 -21.42 30.38
N LYS A 195 -11.52 -22.43 31.22
CA LYS A 195 -11.91 -22.43 32.64
C LYS A 195 -11.27 -21.27 33.41
N LYS A 196 -10.00 -20.94 33.13
CA LYS A 196 -9.31 -19.81 33.76
C LYS A 196 -9.84 -18.46 33.28
N ALA A 197 -10.11 -18.32 31.99
CA ALA A 197 -10.66 -17.10 31.42
C ALA A 197 -12.02 -16.72 32.04
N VAL A 198 -12.90 -17.71 32.28
CA VAL A 198 -14.20 -17.50 32.95
C VAL A 198 -14.03 -17.05 34.41
N SER A 199 -13.02 -17.56 35.13
CA SER A 199 -12.73 -17.09 36.50
C SER A 199 -12.37 -15.60 36.52
N ILE A 200 -11.52 -15.18 35.58
CA ILE A 200 -11.03 -13.79 35.49
C ILE A 200 -12.16 -12.83 35.07
N ASP A 201 -13.04 -13.25 34.15
CA ASP A 201 -14.20 -12.44 33.76
C ASP A 201 -15.14 -12.15 34.95
N ASN A 202 -15.31 -13.13 35.83
CA ASN A 202 -16.09 -12.96 37.05
C ASN A 202 -15.41 -12.00 38.05
N GLU A 203 -14.08 -12.08 38.19
CA GLU A 203 -13.32 -11.17 39.05
C GLU A 203 -13.34 -9.73 38.54
N LEU A 204 -13.28 -9.52 37.22
CA LEU A 204 -13.38 -8.20 36.60
C LEU A 204 -14.77 -7.58 36.74
N LYS A 205 -15.83 -8.41 36.69
CA LYS A 205 -17.20 -7.95 36.96
C LYS A 205 -17.34 -7.46 38.39
N GLN A 206 -16.82 -8.21 39.36
CA GLN A 206 -16.84 -7.81 40.77
C GLN A 206 -16.09 -6.49 41.00
N LEU A 207 -14.92 -6.32 40.38
CA LEU A 207 -14.13 -5.08 40.51
C LEU A 207 -14.85 -3.86 39.93
N ASN A 208 -15.60 -4.03 38.83
CA ASN A 208 -16.39 -2.95 38.25
C ASN A 208 -17.56 -2.52 39.15
N GLU A 209 -18.19 -3.47 39.85
CA GLU A 209 -19.22 -3.16 40.85
C GLU A 209 -18.64 -2.34 42.00
N ASP A 210 -17.48 -2.74 42.52
CA ASP A 210 -16.79 -2.05 43.62
C ASP A 210 -16.39 -0.61 43.24
N ILE A 211 -15.93 -0.39 41.99
CA ILE A 211 -15.62 0.96 41.46
C ILE A 211 -16.87 1.83 41.37
N CYS A 212 -18.01 1.24 40.98
CA CYS A 212 -19.28 1.95 40.88
C CYS A 212 -19.76 2.45 42.25
N ILE A 213 -19.63 1.61 43.28
CA ILE A 213 -19.94 1.96 44.67
C ILE A 213 -19.04 3.10 45.16
N ALA A 214 -17.73 3.02 44.90
CA ALA A 214 -16.78 4.05 45.31
C ALA A 214 -17.04 5.41 44.65
N LYS A 215 -17.45 5.43 43.37
CA LYS A 215 -17.83 6.68 42.68
C LYS A 215 -19.07 7.33 43.31
N LYS A 216 -20.06 6.53 43.71
CA LYS A 216 -21.28 7.04 44.33
C LYS A 216 -21.00 7.70 45.68
N GLN A 217 -20.15 7.06 46.50
CA GLN A 217 -19.70 7.63 47.77
C GLN A 217 -18.92 8.95 47.58
N ASN A 218 -18.13 9.06 46.52
CA ASN A 218 -17.38 10.30 46.23
C ASN A 218 -18.31 11.47 45.86
N ILE A 219 -19.41 11.20 45.15
CA ILE A 219 -20.43 12.20 44.82
C ILE A 219 -21.14 12.67 46.09
N GLU A 220 -21.54 11.75 46.97
CA GLU A 220 -22.20 12.08 48.24
C GLU A 220 -21.30 12.97 49.13
N ILE A 221 -20.01 12.64 49.26
CA ILE A 221 -19.04 13.46 50.01
C ILE A 221 -18.90 14.86 49.39
N ARG A 222 -18.91 14.97 48.06
CA ARG A 222 -18.78 16.24 47.35
C ARG A 222 -20.00 17.14 47.53
N GLU A 223 -21.19 16.55 47.53
CA GLU A 223 -22.44 17.24 47.81
C GLU A 223 -22.51 17.73 49.26
N GLU A 224 -22.06 16.91 50.22
CA GLU A 224 -21.97 17.28 51.63
C GLU A 224 -20.97 18.41 51.86
N PHE A 225 -19.80 18.38 51.20
CA PHE A 225 -18.80 19.44 51.28
C PHE A 225 -19.32 20.79 50.74
N ASN A 226 -20.00 20.77 49.58
CA ASN A 226 -20.57 21.98 48.99
C ASN A 226 -21.71 22.57 49.85
N LYS A 227 -22.47 21.71 50.54
CA LYS A 227 -23.52 22.13 51.47
C LYS A 227 -22.94 22.81 52.72
N ASN A 228 -21.81 22.31 53.23
CA ASN A 228 -21.16 22.83 54.44
C ASN A 228 -20.25 24.05 54.17
N HIS A 229 -19.81 24.26 52.92
CA HIS A 229 -18.91 25.38 52.55
C HIS A 229 -19.38 26.13 51.28
N PRO A 230 -20.53 26.82 51.31
CA PRO A 230 -21.16 27.44 50.14
C PRO A 230 -20.42 28.67 49.57
N THR A 231 -19.43 29.21 50.30
CA THR A 231 -18.64 30.40 49.90
C THR A 231 -17.34 30.05 49.16
N TYR A 232 -17.02 28.76 48.98
CA TYR A 232 -15.82 28.34 48.25
C TYR A 232 -16.08 28.47 46.73
N PRO A 233 -15.25 29.24 45.98
CA PRO A 233 -15.50 29.50 44.57
C PRO A 233 -15.39 28.23 43.72
N SER A 234 -16.25 28.10 42.71
CA SER A 234 -16.19 26.97 41.79
C SER A 234 -14.89 27.01 40.97
N GLN A 235 -14.50 25.85 40.44
CA GLN A 235 -13.24 25.69 39.70
C GLN A 235 -13.14 26.62 38.48
N GLU A 236 -14.27 26.94 37.82
CA GLU A 236 -14.35 27.93 36.75
C GLU A 236 -14.01 29.35 37.23
N THR A 237 -14.55 29.78 38.38
CA THR A 237 -14.32 31.14 38.90
C THR A 237 -12.86 31.39 39.30
N LEU A 238 -12.16 30.31 39.69
CA LEU A 238 -10.73 30.34 39.99
C LEU A 238 -9.89 30.50 38.70
N GLN A 239 -10.30 29.85 37.61
CA GLN A 239 -9.62 29.94 36.33
C GLN A 239 -9.75 31.33 35.71
N ASP A 240 -10.93 31.97 35.85
CA ASP A 240 -11.15 33.34 35.37
C ASP A 240 -10.30 34.38 36.12
N LYS A 241 -10.15 34.20 37.45
CA LYS A 241 -9.26 35.06 38.26
C LYS A 241 -7.80 34.90 37.86
N ILE A 242 -7.35 33.69 37.52
CA ILE A 242 -5.99 33.43 37.02
C ILE A 242 -5.76 34.14 35.67
N ASN A 243 -6.75 34.12 34.78
CA ASN A 243 -6.64 34.78 33.48
C ASN A 243 -6.61 36.31 33.61
N SER A 244 -7.40 36.88 34.54
CA SER A 244 -7.37 38.31 34.86
C SER A 244 -6.00 38.77 35.37
N LEU A 245 -5.37 38.00 36.27
CA LEU A 245 -4.03 38.27 36.80
C LEU A 245 -2.94 38.24 35.72
N LYS A 246 -3.05 37.36 34.72
CA LYS A 246 -2.13 37.32 33.58
C LYS A 246 -2.21 38.58 32.72
N SER A 247 -3.42 39.11 32.51
CA SER A 247 -3.63 40.35 31.77
C SER A 247 -3.02 41.56 32.48
N GLN A 248 -3.16 41.63 33.82
CA GLN A 248 -2.54 42.69 34.63
C GLN A 248 -1.01 42.64 34.59
N TYR A 249 -0.42 41.44 34.57
CA TYR A 249 1.03 41.27 34.44
C TYR A 249 1.56 41.76 33.08
N GLN A 250 0.80 41.57 32.00
CA GLN A 250 1.16 42.08 30.68
C GLN A 250 1.15 43.62 30.64
N GLY A 251 0.15 44.26 31.27
CA GLY A 251 0.13 45.73 31.38
C GLY A 251 1.33 46.31 32.13
N MET A 252 1.88 45.59 33.12
CA MET A 252 3.12 46.00 33.80
C MET A 252 4.36 45.90 32.91
N GLN A 253 4.42 44.94 31.97
CA GLN A 253 5.50 44.85 30.99
C GLN A 253 5.49 46.04 30.04
N ASP A 254 4.30 46.43 29.58
CA ASP A 254 4.10 47.56 28.67
C ASP A 254 4.51 48.89 29.33
N ILE A 255 4.20 49.08 30.62
CA ILE A 255 4.65 50.25 31.41
C ILE A 255 6.18 50.28 31.53
N ARG A 256 6.83 49.13 31.70
CA ARG A 256 8.29 49.03 31.74
C ARG A 256 8.93 49.44 30.42
N GLN A 257 8.31 49.10 29.30
CA GLN A 257 8.79 49.49 27.98
C GLN A 257 8.64 50.99 27.74
N LEU A 258 7.51 51.57 28.16
CA LEU A 258 7.29 53.03 28.17
C LEU A 258 8.30 53.78 29.04
N LEU A 259 8.68 53.23 30.21
CA LEU A 259 9.71 53.82 31.06
C LEU A 259 11.09 53.82 30.38
N ALA A 260 11.45 52.74 29.68
CA ALA A 260 12.71 52.68 28.92
C ALA A 260 12.73 53.67 27.74
N GLU A 261 11.59 53.90 27.08
CA GLU A 261 11.45 54.92 26.03
C GLU A 261 11.53 56.35 26.61
N CYS A 262 10.95 56.58 27.79
CA CYS A 262 11.07 57.83 28.53
C CYS A 262 12.52 58.09 28.99
N GLU A 263 13.27 57.07 29.43
CA GLU A 263 14.69 57.20 29.75
C GLU A 263 15.54 57.58 28.52
N GLY A 264 15.20 57.04 27.35
CA GLY A 264 15.79 57.45 26.07
C GLY A 264 15.50 58.90 25.71
N LEU A 265 14.29 59.38 25.98
CA LEU A 265 13.89 60.78 25.82
C LEU A 265 14.54 61.71 26.85
N VAL A 266 14.73 61.26 28.09
CA VAL A 266 15.44 62.01 29.15
C VAL A 266 16.92 62.18 28.82
N SER A 267 17.56 61.17 28.21
CA SER A 267 18.93 61.29 27.68
C SER A 267 19.02 62.33 26.55
N TYR A 268 17.99 62.40 25.70
CA TYR A 268 17.88 63.38 24.62
C TYR A 268 17.59 64.81 25.11
N LEU A 269 16.82 64.95 26.20
CA LEU A 269 16.44 66.24 26.79
C LEU A 269 17.49 66.79 27.76
N ASN A 270 18.32 65.96 28.39
CA ASN A 270 19.49 66.37 29.19
C ASN A 270 20.60 67.05 28.34
N GLY A 271 20.47 67.11 27.01
CA GLY A 271 21.33 67.86 26.10
C GLY A 271 20.94 69.33 25.90
N ASN A 272 19.85 69.83 26.49
CA ASN A 272 19.44 71.25 26.43
C ASN A 272 19.04 71.76 27.83
N GLU A 273 19.65 72.87 28.24
CA GLU A 273 19.44 73.53 29.53
C GLU A 273 18.01 74.06 29.74
N LEU A 274 17.63 74.19 31.03
CA LEU A 274 16.45 74.86 31.62
C LEU A 274 15.20 73.95 31.74
N VAL A 275 14.60 73.67 32.90
CA VAL A 275 14.26 74.53 34.05
C VAL A 275 14.20 73.69 35.34
N LEU A 276 15.13 73.92 36.25
CA LEU A 276 14.99 73.67 37.68
C LEU A 276 14.96 75.05 38.35
N GLU A 277 13.85 75.44 39.00
CA GLU A 277 13.78 76.69 39.77
C GLU A 277 14.15 76.48 41.25
N HIS A 278 14.88 77.47 41.78
CA HIS A 278 15.58 77.44 43.06
C HIS A 278 14.95 78.47 44.02
N CYS A 279 14.60 78.07 45.25
CA CYS A 279 14.22 78.97 46.36
C CYS A 279 14.55 78.30 47.70
N ASN A 280 14.64 79.10 48.77
CA ASN A 280 15.40 78.95 50.05
C ASN A 280 15.32 77.64 50.89
N GLU A 281 14.78 76.53 50.38
CA GLU A 281 14.86 75.19 50.99
C GLU A 281 15.39 74.09 50.05
N GLY A 282 15.98 74.45 48.90
CA GLY A 282 16.65 73.52 47.97
C GLY A 282 15.80 73.07 46.77
N LEU A 283 16.44 72.36 45.83
CA LEU A 283 15.88 71.90 44.54
C LEU A 283 14.90 70.72 44.72
N LYS A 284 13.69 70.80 44.15
CA LYS A 284 12.69 69.69 44.13
C LYS A 284 12.29 69.29 42.71
N LEU A 285 12.24 67.98 42.45
CA LEU A 285 11.45 67.34 41.39
C LEU A 285 10.06 67.00 41.94
N LYS A 286 9.04 67.12 41.09
CA LYS A 286 7.63 66.99 41.47
C LYS A 286 7.21 65.51 41.51
N ASP A 287 6.81 65.05 42.69
CA ASP A 287 5.98 63.88 43.03
C ASP A 287 6.53 62.45 42.75
N SER A 288 7.02 61.79 43.83
CA SER A 288 6.66 60.43 44.34
C SER A 288 7.80 59.47 44.72
N GLU A 289 7.57 58.73 45.82
CA GLU A 289 8.47 57.84 46.58
C GLU A 289 8.49 56.37 46.07
N GLU A 290 9.58 55.65 46.36
CA GLU A 290 9.91 54.28 45.94
C GLU A 290 9.09 53.16 46.63
N LEU A 291 9.00 51.98 45.97
CA LEU A 291 8.31 50.76 46.41
C LEU A 291 9.31 49.68 46.88
N ASN A 292 9.21 49.23 48.13
CA ASN A 292 10.09 48.20 48.71
C ASN A 292 9.67 46.77 48.29
N LEU A 293 10.42 46.19 47.35
CA LEU A 293 10.16 44.87 46.76
C LEU A 293 10.47 43.68 47.69
N ILE A 294 11.16 43.88 48.80
CA ILE A 294 11.60 42.80 49.69
C ILE A 294 10.44 42.28 50.55
N ASP A 295 9.56 43.18 51.02
CA ASP A 295 8.41 42.83 51.86
C ASP A 295 7.36 42.01 51.07
N PHE A 296 7.28 42.22 49.76
CA PHE A 296 6.37 41.49 48.87
C PHE A 296 6.72 40.00 48.76
N PHE A 297 8.01 39.67 48.60
CA PHE A 297 8.43 38.27 48.43
C PHE A 297 8.39 37.47 49.75
N GLN A 298 8.55 38.11 50.91
CA GLN A 298 8.40 37.45 52.21
C GLN A 298 6.95 37.07 52.51
N ALA A 299 5.99 37.93 52.15
CA ALA A 299 4.56 37.62 52.31
C ALA A 299 4.10 36.44 51.44
N LEU A 300 4.68 36.29 50.25
CA LEU A 300 4.34 35.21 49.31
C LEU A 300 4.83 33.84 49.81
N ASN A 301 6.03 33.76 50.39
CA ASN A 301 6.57 32.51 50.93
C ASN A 301 5.82 32.04 52.19
N MET A 302 5.41 32.96 53.08
CA MET A 302 4.58 32.62 54.24
C MET A 302 3.20 32.05 53.87
N LEU A 303 2.67 32.42 52.69
CA LEU A 303 1.36 31.98 52.20
C LEU A 303 1.41 30.56 51.61
N LEU A 304 2.55 30.14 51.07
CA LEU A 304 2.76 28.81 50.49
C LEU A 304 3.00 27.74 51.57
N GLU A 305 3.68 28.08 52.66
CA GLU A 305 3.92 27.12 53.76
C GLU A 305 2.67 26.88 54.64
N LYS A 306 1.73 27.82 54.72
CA LYS A 306 0.57 27.74 55.63
C LYS A 306 -0.66 26.99 55.09
N LYS A 307 -0.61 26.46 53.86
CA LYS A 307 -1.76 25.79 53.20
C LYS A 307 -1.58 24.29 52.95
N SER A 308 -0.83 23.60 53.81
CA SER A 308 -0.89 22.14 53.92
C SER A 308 -2.20 21.71 54.61
N LEU A 309 -3.28 21.61 53.83
CA LEU A 309 -4.58 21.07 54.28
C LEU A 309 -4.78 19.67 53.67
N GLU A 310 -4.71 18.65 54.52
CA GLU A 310 -5.06 17.27 54.19
C GLU A 310 -6.57 17.16 53.94
N LEU A 311 -6.96 16.80 52.72
CA LEU A 311 -8.31 16.36 52.40
C LEU A 311 -8.45 14.87 52.71
N PRO A 312 -9.62 14.38 53.19
CA PRO A 312 -9.87 12.96 53.37
C PRO A 312 -10.02 12.31 51.99
N TYR A 313 -8.90 12.00 51.35
CA TYR A 313 -8.86 11.12 50.19
C TYR A 313 -9.43 9.75 50.60
N PRO A 314 -10.03 8.98 49.67
CA PRO A 314 -10.19 7.53 49.88
C PRO A 314 -8.85 7.03 50.42
N THR A 315 -8.85 6.47 51.63
CA THR A 315 -7.62 6.26 52.43
C THR A 315 -6.49 5.83 51.51
N THR A 316 -5.29 6.39 51.67
CA THR A 316 -4.12 6.03 50.87
C THR A 316 -3.96 4.50 50.77
N THR A 317 -4.42 3.80 51.80
CA THR A 317 -4.61 2.35 51.91
C THR A 317 -5.59 1.72 50.91
N ALA A 318 -6.75 2.33 50.62
CA ALA A 318 -7.75 1.85 49.65
C ALA A 318 -7.31 2.10 48.19
N VAL A 319 -6.75 3.28 47.90
CA VAL A 319 -6.17 3.56 46.57
C VAL A 319 -4.93 2.69 46.35
N SER A 320 -4.07 2.53 47.37
CA SER A 320 -2.92 1.61 47.29
C SER A 320 -3.39 0.17 47.12
N ARG A 321 -4.39 -0.30 47.88
CA ARG A 321 -4.95 -1.66 47.70
C ARG A 321 -5.46 -1.91 46.30
N ASN A 322 -6.24 -0.98 45.74
CA ASN A 322 -6.79 -1.15 44.41
C ASN A 322 -5.71 -1.02 43.33
N THR A 323 -4.73 -0.14 43.53
CA THR A 323 -3.59 0.00 42.61
C THR A 323 -2.66 -1.22 42.67
N GLU A 324 -2.42 -1.78 43.85
CA GLU A 324 -1.70 -3.04 44.05
C GLU A 324 -2.46 -4.20 43.43
N LYS A 325 -3.78 -4.28 43.64
CA LYS A 325 -4.59 -5.35 43.06
C LYS A 325 -4.67 -5.27 41.53
N ILE A 326 -4.71 -4.06 40.97
CA ILE A 326 -4.59 -3.83 39.51
C ILE A 326 -3.20 -4.24 39.01
N LYS A 327 -2.14 -3.93 39.76
CA LYS A 327 -0.78 -4.38 39.42
C LYS A 327 -0.65 -5.90 39.51
N GLU A 328 -1.16 -6.54 40.55
CA GLU A 328 -1.19 -8.00 40.69
C GLU A 328 -1.95 -8.66 39.54
N LEU A 329 -3.14 -8.16 39.20
CA LEU A 329 -3.93 -8.68 38.08
C LEU A 329 -3.23 -8.44 36.73
N SER A 330 -2.55 -7.30 36.56
CA SER A 330 -1.73 -7.03 35.38
C SER A 330 -0.53 -7.97 35.27
N VAL A 331 0.10 -8.33 36.39
CA VAL A 331 1.20 -9.29 36.44
C VAL A 331 0.69 -10.70 36.14
N GLN A 332 -0.43 -11.12 36.75
CA GLN A 332 -1.06 -12.41 36.45
C GLN A 332 -1.51 -12.50 34.99
N TYR A 333 -2.01 -11.41 34.42
CA TYR A 333 -2.35 -11.33 33.00
C TYR A 333 -1.10 -11.46 32.12
N SER A 334 0.00 -10.79 32.48
CA SER A 334 1.30 -10.94 31.80
C SER A 334 1.81 -12.38 31.88
N GLU A 335 1.80 -13.01 33.05
CA GLU A 335 2.23 -14.40 33.23
C GLU A 335 1.37 -15.40 32.44
N ILE A 336 0.06 -15.14 32.32
CA ILE A 336 -0.83 -15.95 31.49
C ILE A 336 -0.53 -15.71 30.01
N ASN A 337 -0.27 -14.47 29.60
CA ASN A 337 0.13 -14.14 28.24
C ASN A 337 1.47 -14.79 27.89
N ASP A 338 2.42 -14.81 28.82
CA ASP A 338 3.71 -15.46 28.67
C ASP A 338 3.54 -16.99 28.60
N LYS A 339 2.71 -17.60 29.43
CA LYS A 339 2.34 -19.03 29.32
C LYS A 339 1.61 -19.35 28.01
N LEU A 340 0.82 -18.42 27.49
CA LEU A 340 0.15 -18.57 26.19
C LEU A 340 1.18 -18.49 25.05
N ASN A 341 2.13 -17.56 25.15
CA ASN A 341 3.23 -17.40 24.20
C ASN A 341 4.19 -18.58 24.23
N ASP A 342 4.46 -19.15 25.41
CA ASP A 342 5.26 -20.36 25.55
C ASP A 342 4.52 -21.58 25.00
N GLY A 343 3.20 -21.68 25.22
CA GLY A 343 2.37 -22.69 24.55
C GLY A 343 2.35 -22.54 23.02
N ILE A 344 2.40 -21.30 22.51
CA ILE A 344 2.55 -21.00 21.07
C ILE A 344 3.94 -21.43 20.57
N LYS A 345 5.01 -21.21 21.35
CA LYS A 345 6.36 -21.67 21.00
C LYS A 345 6.48 -23.18 21.03
N ASP A 346 5.86 -23.86 22.01
CA ASP A 346 5.79 -25.31 22.07
C ASP A 346 5.04 -25.88 20.86
N LEU A 347 3.95 -25.21 20.44
CA LEU A 347 3.22 -25.52 19.20
C LEU A 347 4.09 -25.32 17.95
N GLN A 348 4.89 -24.24 17.89
CA GLN A 348 5.83 -24.00 16.79
C GLN A 348 6.93 -25.06 16.75
N SER A 349 7.48 -25.44 17.91
CA SER A 349 8.49 -26.49 18.05
C SER A 349 7.96 -27.87 17.64
N LEU A 350 6.71 -28.19 18.02
CA LEU A 350 6.02 -29.39 17.55
C LEU A 350 5.80 -29.36 16.04
N LEU A 351 5.45 -28.20 15.47
CA LEU A 351 5.29 -27.99 14.03
C LEU A 351 6.61 -28.18 13.28
N GLU A 352 7.72 -27.69 13.82
CA GLU A 352 9.07 -27.87 13.26
C GLU A 352 9.52 -29.34 13.35
N LYS A 353 9.26 -30.03 14.46
CA LYS A 353 9.54 -31.47 14.59
C LYS A 353 8.73 -32.31 13.61
N LEU A 354 7.45 -31.99 13.43
CA LEU A 354 6.59 -32.62 12.41
C LEU A 354 7.09 -32.31 10.99
N SER A 355 7.50 -31.07 10.72
CA SER A 355 8.09 -30.67 9.44
C SER A 355 9.38 -31.45 9.14
N MET A 356 10.24 -31.65 10.15
CA MET A 356 11.45 -32.47 10.03
C MET A 356 11.14 -33.95 9.80
N GLN A 357 10.19 -34.55 10.52
CA GLN A 357 9.78 -35.94 10.29
C GLN A 357 9.18 -36.13 8.89
N VAL A 358 8.39 -35.15 8.41
CA VAL A 358 7.89 -35.13 7.02
C VAL A 358 9.05 -35.03 6.03
N LYS A 359 10.10 -34.24 6.32
CA LYS A 359 11.32 -34.17 5.51
C LYS A 359 12.06 -35.53 5.43
N VAL A 360 12.22 -36.22 6.57
CA VAL A 360 12.88 -37.53 6.63
C VAL A 360 12.08 -38.60 5.86
N LEU A 361 10.73 -38.54 5.91
CA LEU A 361 9.84 -39.40 5.13
C LEU A 361 9.88 -39.11 3.61
N VAL A 362 10.20 -37.87 3.23
CA VAL A 362 10.42 -37.46 1.83
C VAL A 362 11.78 -37.96 1.33
N GLU A 363 12.83 -37.90 2.15
CA GLU A 363 14.19 -38.34 1.78
C GLU A 363 14.31 -39.88 1.71
N THR A 364 13.66 -40.63 2.60
CA THR A 364 13.69 -42.10 2.58
C THR A 364 12.93 -42.73 1.40
N ASN A 365 12.00 -42.00 0.77
CA ASN A 365 11.30 -42.43 -0.46
C ASN A 365 11.95 -41.93 -1.76
N SER A 366 13.09 -41.25 -1.68
CA SER A 366 13.86 -40.75 -2.84
C SER A 366 14.91 -41.74 -3.36
N GLY A 367 14.98 -42.94 -2.76
CA GLY A 367 15.80 -44.04 -3.26
C GLY A 367 15.21 -44.63 -4.53
N ASN A 368 15.90 -44.40 -5.65
CA ASN A 368 15.64 -44.86 -7.03
C ASN A 368 14.76 -43.93 -7.87
N GLU A 369 15.29 -42.75 -8.26
CA GLU A 369 15.31 -42.29 -9.66
C GLU A 369 16.15 -41.01 -9.77
N THR A 370 17.14 -41.04 -10.65
CA THR A 370 18.09 -39.96 -10.93
C THR A 370 17.47 -38.96 -11.90
N ASP A 371 16.92 -37.86 -11.41
CA ASP A 371 16.72 -36.63 -12.21
C ASP A 371 16.54 -35.40 -11.28
N GLU A 372 17.54 -34.50 -11.28
CA GLU A 372 17.61 -33.33 -10.39
C GLU A 372 16.48 -32.29 -10.65
N GLU A 373 15.84 -32.32 -11.81
CA GLU A 373 14.74 -31.41 -12.15
C GLU A 373 13.38 -31.86 -11.55
N GLY A 374 13.22 -33.15 -11.24
CA GLY A 374 12.04 -33.72 -10.58
C GLY A 374 12.00 -33.45 -9.07
N ILE A 375 13.18 -33.40 -8.44
CA ILE A 375 13.33 -33.23 -6.98
C ILE A 375 12.92 -31.81 -6.55
N SER A 376 13.28 -30.77 -7.32
CA SER A 376 12.86 -29.39 -7.08
C SER A 376 11.34 -29.17 -7.31
N LYS A 377 10.76 -29.88 -8.27
CA LYS A 377 9.33 -29.82 -8.61
C LYS A 377 8.43 -30.57 -7.61
N PHE A 378 8.90 -31.70 -7.07
CA PHE A 378 8.16 -32.47 -6.06
C PHE A 378 8.15 -31.79 -4.68
N GLN A 379 9.27 -31.16 -4.27
CA GLN A 379 9.38 -30.40 -3.01
C GLN A 379 8.35 -29.27 -2.91
N ARG A 380 8.06 -28.56 -4.02
CA ARG A 380 7.05 -27.49 -4.06
C ARG A 380 5.61 -28.03 -4.05
N SER A 381 5.36 -29.18 -4.69
CA SER A 381 4.03 -29.80 -4.74
C SER A 381 3.59 -30.44 -3.42
N TRP A 382 4.52 -30.93 -2.59
CA TRP A 382 4.19 -31.54 -1.29
C TRP A 382 3.84 -30.50 -0.22
N HIS A 383 4.54 -29.36 -0.21
CA HIS A 383 4.30 -28.26 0.74
C HIS A 383 2.88 -27.66 0.61
N GLN A 384 2.31 -27.58 -0.60
CA GLN A 384 0.99 -26.98 -0.82
C GLN A 384 -0.18 -27.91 -0.51
N ARG A 385 -0.06 -29.23 -0.69
CA ARG A 385 -1.18 -30.17 -0.52
C ARG A 385 -1.49 -30.50 0.94
N TYR A 386 -0.48 -30.58 1.80
CA TYR A 386 -0.67 -30.84 3.23
C TYR A 386 -1.04 -29.58 4.03
N PHE A 387 -0.70 -28.39 3.52
CA PHE A 387 -1.14 -27.09 4.08
C PHE A 387 -2.67 -26.93 4.03
N CYS A 388 -3.33 -27.43 2.98
CA CYS A 388 -4.79 -27.42 2.89
C CYS A 388 -5.47 -28.38 3.88
N LEU A 389 -4.86 -29.54 4.15
CA LEU A 389 -5.36 -30.48 5.15
C LEU A 389 -5.20 -29.90 6.57
N PHE A 390 -4.08 -29.23 6.82
CA PHE A 390 -3.78 -28.45 8.04
C PHE A 390 -4.82 -27.33 8.28
N LEU A 391 -5.20 -26.59 7.24
CA LEU A 391 -6.23 -25.55 7.31
C LEU A 391 -7.64 -26.10 7.60
N CYS A 392 -7.97 -27.28 7.08
CA CYS A 392 -9.26 -27.93 7.33
C CYS A 392 -9.38 -28.45 8.77
N VAL A 393 -8.32 -29.05 9.31
CA VAL A 393 -8.26 -29.50 10.71
C VAL A 393 -8.29 -28.31 11.67
N ALA A 394 -7.56 -27.23 11.36
CA ALA A 394 -7.59 -25.97 12.11
C ALA A 394 -9.00 -25.31 12.09
N ARG A 395 -9.69 -25.33 10.94
CA ARG A 395 -11.07 -24.82 10.82
C ARG A 395 -12.08 -25.62 11.64
N LEU A 396 -11.97 -26.95 11.68
CA LEU A 396 -12.84 -27.82 12.47
C LEU A 396 -12.62 -27.62 13.98
N ALA A 397 -11.38 -27.41 14.41
CA ALA A 397 -11.06 -27.03 15.79
C ALA A 397 -11.59 -25.62 16.16
N PHE A 398 -11.55 -24.68 15.21
CA PHE A 398 -12.05 -23.29 15.39
C PHE A 398 -13.57 -23.18 15.43
N SER A 399 -14.26 -23.96 14.59
CA SER A 399 -15.73 -24.05 14.55
C SER A 399 -16.32 -24.50 15.89
N LYS A 400 -15.65 -25.44 16.58
CA LYS A 400 -16.01 -25.87 17.94
C LYS A 400 -15.66 -24.84 19.03
N PHE A 401 -14.85 -23.82 18.74
CA PHE A 401 -14.46 -22.78 19.70
C PHE A 401 -15.50 -21.65 19.73
N SER A 402 -15.99 -21.23 18.56
CA SER A 402 -16.98 -20.16 18.39
C SER A 402 -18.37 -20.48 18.95
N THR A 403 -18.76 -21.75 19.06
CA THR A 403 -20.13 -22.14 19.45
C THR A 403 -20.33 -22.31 20.96
N SER A 404 -19.27 -22.26 21.78
CA SER A 404 -19.35 -22.54 23.22
C SER A 404 -19.23 -21.31 24.15
N THR A 405 -18.90 -20.13 23.63
CA THR A 405 -18.55 -18.97 24.47
C THR A 405 -19.68 -17.98 24.73
N GLY A 406 -20.87 -18.11 24.15
CA GLY A 406 -22.08 -17.39 24.61
C GLY A 406 -21.96 -15.86 24.78
N PHE A 407 -20.97 -15.21 24.15
CA PHE A 407 -20.72 -13.78 24.28
C PHE A 407 -21.53 -13.04 23.22
N GLN A 408 -22.79 -12.74 23.54
CA GLN A 408 -23.55 -11.69 22.86
C GLN A 408 -23.14 -10.33 23.42
N HIS A 409 -22.11 -9.71 22.83
CA HIS A 409 -22.06 -8.26 22.78
C HIS A 409 -21.61 -7.80 21.38
N ARG A 410 -22.36 -6.82 20.87
CA ARG A 410 -22.29 -6.34 19.49
C ARG A 410 -20.92 -5.70 19.22
N GLY A 411 -20.27 -6.17 18.17
CA GLY A 411 -18.97 -5.68 17.71
C GLY A 411 -17.92 -6.79 17.82
N ASN A 412 -17.30 -7.13 16.69
CA ASN A 412 -16.12 -8.00 16.58
C ASN A 412 -16.33 -9.51 16.51
N SER A 413 -17.19 -9.95 15.59
CA SER A 413 -17.11 -11.30 14.99
C SER A 413 -16.30 -11.33 13.68
N TYR A 414 -15.73 -10.18 13.25
CA TYR A 414 -15.06 -10.02 11.95
C TYR A 414 -13.53 -10.18 11.98
N ASP A 415 -12.89 -10.18 13.15
CA ASP A 415 -11.41 -10.12 13.23
C ASP A 415 -10.71 -11.48 13.27
N PHE A 416 -11.39 -12.59 13.56
CA PHE A 416 -10.70 -13.88 13.72
C PHE A 416 -10.52 -14.68 12.42
N CYS A 417 -11.38 -14.46 11.41
CA CYS A 417 -11.22 -15.09 10.08
C CYS A 417 -10.08 -14.49 9.24
N LYS A 418 -9.55 -13.31 9.62
CA LYS A 418 -8.47 -12.61 8.89
C LYS A 418 -7.09 -13.26 9.03
N VAL A 419 -6.87 -14.06 10.08
CA VAL A 419 -5.54 -14.64 10.36
C VAL A 419 -5.21 -15.83 9.47
N ILE A 420 -6.22 -16.48 8.86
CA ILE A 420 -6.02 -17.68 8.03
C ILE A 420 -5.87 -17.37 6.52
N MET A 421 -6.19 -16.14 6.07
CA MET A 421 -6.15 -15.74 4.65
C MET A 421 -5.14 -14.62 4.33
N SER A 422 -3.95 -14.63 4.93
CA SER A 422 -2.94 -13.60 4.63
C SER A 422 -2.18 -13.91 3.35
N GLY A 423 -2.69 -13.39 2.23
CA GLY A 423 -1.88 -13.06 1.06
C GLY A 423 -1.50 -11.58 1.00
N HIS A 424 -2.35 -10.69 1.52
CA HIS A 424 -2.10 -9.24 1.56
C HIS A 424 -2.86 -8.63 2.74
N ASN A 425 -2.17 -8.22 3.80
CA ASN A 425 -2.78 -7.41 4.85
C ASN A 425 -2.54 -5.93 4.53
N LEU A 426 -3.61 -5.15 4.42
CA LEU A 426 -3.56 -3.72 4.70
C LEU A 426 -3.30 -3.58 6.20
N ASP A 427 -2.16 -2.99 6.56
CA ASP A 427 -1.86 -2.60 7.94
C ASP A 427 -2.93 -1.60 8.42
N SER A 428 -3.69 -1.97 9.44
CA SER A 428 -4.73 -1.10 10.01
C SER A 428 -4.16 0.16 10.68
N ASN A 429 -2.85 0.20 10.93
CA ASN A 429 -2.11 1.36 11.39
C ASN A 429 -1.13 1.89 10.32
N CYS A 430 -1.46 1.72 9.03
CA CYS A 430 -0.64 2.23 7.95
C CYS A 430 -0.40 3.76 8.06
N ILE A 431 0.79 4.20 7.65
CA ILE A 431 1.16 5.61 7.66
C ILE A 431 0.78 6.22 6.32
N THR A 432 -0.29 7.01 6.31
CA THR A 432 -0.65 7.81 5.14
C THR A 432 0.30 8.99 4.98
N LEU A 433 0.41 9.51 3.76
CA LEU A 433 1.21 10.69 3.46
C LEU A 433 0.80 11.90 4.30
N THR A 434 -0.51 12.14 4.43
CA THR A 434 -1.06 13.21 5.27
C THR A 434 -0.64 13.04 6.74
N ARG A 435 -0.72 11.81 7.27
CA ARG A 435 -0.26 11.51 8.64
C ARG A 435 1.23 11.78 8.78
N PHE A 436 2.04 11.35 7.80
CA PHE A 436 3.48 11.59 7.79
C PHE A 436 3.82 13.08 7.84
N PHE A 437 3.14 13.92 7.03
CA PHE A 437 3.36 15.37 7.06
C PHE A 437 2.99 16.00 8.41
N LEU A 438 1.87 15.59 9.01
CA LEU A 438 1.46 16.10 10.32
C LEU A 438 2.43 15.67 11.43
N GLU A 439 2.97 14.46 11.36
CA GLU A 439 4.00 13.99 12.29
C GLU A 439 5.33 14.76 12.11
N GLU A 440 5.76 15.01 10.87
CA GLU A 440 6.95 15.84 10.61
C GLU A 440 6.74 17.30 11.03
N GLN A 441 5.58 17.90 10.76
CA GLN A 441 5.26 19.27 11.19
C GLN A 441 5.37 19.42 12.71
N LYS A 442 4.83 18.46 13.49
CA LYS A 442 4.90 18.49 14.96
C LYS A 442 6.32 18.51 15.51
N ARG A 443 7.33 18.08 14.73
CA ARG A 443 8.74 18.12 15.15
C ARG A 443 9.33 19.52 15.10
N PHE A 444 8.70 20.47 14.41
CA PHE A 444 9.17 21.85 14.27
C PHE A 444 8.20 22.82 14.93
N LYS A 445 8.60 23.41 16.07
CA LYS A 445 7.75 24.34 16.84
C LYS A 445 7.34 25.59 16.07
N GLU A 446 8.15 26.01 15.11
CA GLU A 446 7.94 27.20 14.27
C GLU A 446 7.12 26.91 13.00
N ALA A 447 6.76 25.64 12.74
CA ALA A 447 6.05 25.28 11.52
C ALA A 447 4.58 25.72 11.56
N THR A 448 4.22 26.66 10.70
CA THR A 448 2.86 27.23 10.57
C THR A 448 1.84 26.27 9.94
N GLY A 449 2.31 25.22 9.26
CA GLY A 449 1.47 24.27 8.50
C GLY A 449 1.32 24.61 7.02
N GLU A 450 1.80 25.77 6.54
CA GLU A 450 1.74 26.14 5.12
C GLU A 450 2.43 25.13 4.19
N LEU A 451 3.57 24.56 4.61
CA LEU A 451 4.24 23.52 3.81
C LEU A 451 3.40 22.24 3.74
N THR A 452 2.74 21.87 4.83
CA THR A 452 1.82 20.71 4.88
C THR A 452 0.64 20.92 3.94
N GLN A 453 0.06 22.13 3.92
CA GLN A 453 -1.01 22.49 3.01
C GLN A 453 -0.55 22.40 1.54
N LEU A 454 0.62 22.97 1.23
CA LEU A 454 1.22 22.92 -0.10
C LEU A 454 1.45 21.49 -0.59
N LEU A 455 2.04 20.64 0.24
CA LEU A 455 2.29 19.23 -0.10
C LEU A 455 0.99 18.44 -0.26
N THR A 456 -0.06 18.77 0.50
CA THR A 456 -1.40 18.17 0.34
C THR A 456 -2.07 18.59 -0.98
N SER A 457 -1.87 19.84 -1.41
CA SER A 457 -2.29 20.31 -2.74
C SER A 457 -1.57 19.55 -3.87
N ILE A 458 -0.25 19.35 -3.75
CA ILE A 458 0.54 18.54 -4.69
C ILE A 458 0.04 17.09 -4.72
N GLN A 459 -0.19 16.49 -3.55
CA GLN A 459 -0.77 15.14 -3.45
C GLN A 459 -2.09 15.04 -4.22
N THR A 460 -2.95 16.04 -4.10
CA THR A 460 -4.24 16.08 -4.80
C THR A 460 -4.06 16.19 -6.31
N ALA A 461 -3.21 17.11 -6.79
CA ALA A 461 -2.87 17.24 -8.21
C ALA A 461 -2.37 15.89 -8.78
N VAL A 462 -1.45 15.24 -8.07
CA VAL A 462 -0.89 13.94 -8.46
C VAL A 462 -1.98 12.85 -8.56
N LYS A 463 -2.95 12.80 -7.64
CA LYS A 463 -4.07 11.84 -7.71
C LYS A 463 -4.92 12.06 -8.97
N VAL A 464 -5.21 13.32 -9.29
CA VAL A 464 -6.04 13.67 -10.45
C VAL A 464 -5.29 13.37 -11.76
N VAL A 465 -4.03 13.78 -11.88
CA VAL A 465 -3.18 13.45 -13.04
C VAL A 465 -3.07 11.94 -13.20
N SER A 466 -2.82 11.21 -12.11
CA SER A 466 -2.74 9.75 -12.16
C SER A 466 -4.03 9.07 -12.62
N SER A 467 -5.19 9.61 -12.24
CA SER A 467 -6.50 9.17 -12.68
C SER A 467 -6.72 9.45 -14.18
N ALA A 468 -6.23 10.59 -14.68
CA ALA A 468 -6.28 10.95 -16.10
C ALA A 468 -5.35 10.07 -16.95
N VAL A 469 -4.09 9.89 -16.54
CA VAL A 469 -3.10 9.03 -17.20
C VAL A 469 -3.62 7.61 -17.39
N ARG A 470 -4.21 7.00 -16.34
CA ARG A 470 -4.75 5.63 -16.39
C ARG A 470 -5.93 5.46 -17.35
N ARG A 471 -6.58 6.54 -17.78
CA ARG A 471 -7.72 6.51 -18.70
C ARG A 471 -7.46 7.22 -20.02
N ALA A 472 -6.24 7.70 -20.27
CA ALA A 472 -5.94 8.61 -21.38
C ALA A 472 -6.39 8.09 -22.75
N GLY A 473 -6.26 6.78 -23.01
CA GLY A 473 -6.73 6.16 -24.25
C GLY A 473 -8.26 6.06 -24.38
N ILE A 474 -8.97 5.94 -23.26
CA ILE A 474 -10.44 5.85 -23.23
C ILE A 474 -11.04 7.24 -23.41
N THR A 475 -10.45 8.25 -22.77
CA THR A 475 -10.95 9.64 -22.78
C THR A 475 -10.45 10.45 -23.97
N LYS A 476 -9.78 9.83 -24.95
CA LYS A 476 -9.17 10.50 -26.12
C LYS A 476 -8.26 11.67 -25.72
N LEU A 477 -7.55 11.50 -24.61
CA LEU A 477 -6.51 12.43 -24.16
C LEU A 477 -5.18 12.19 -24.88
N PHE A 478 -5.09 11.15 -25.73
CA PHE A 478 -3.99 10.98 -26.67
C PHE A 478 -4.13 11.92 -27.88
N GLY A 479 -2.99 12.41 -28.36
CA GLY A 479 -2.89 13.32 -29.49
C GLY A 479 -2.61 14.78 -29.11
N THR A 480 -2.38 15.57 -30.14
CA THR A 480 -1.90 16.94 -30.05
C THR A 480 -3.05 17.95 -29.98
N VAL A 481 -2.80 19.09 -29.33
CA VAL A 481 -3.74 20.22 -29.26
C VAL A 481 -3.67 21.09 -30.52
N GLY A 482 -2.68 20.85 -31.40
CA GLY A 482 -2.43 21.69 -32.58
C GLY A 482 -1.64 22.97 -32.24
N GLU A 483 -1.27 23.15 -30.98
CA GLU A 483 -0.37 24.20 -30.50
C GLU A 483 1.06 23.64 -30.37
N THR A 484 2.06 24.50 -30.60
CA THR A 484 3.48 24.16 -30.43
C THR A 484 3.98 24.88 -29.18
N ASN A 485 4.56 24.13 -28.25
CA ASN A 485 5.09 24.71 -27.02
C ASN A 485 6.28 25.63 -27.31
N VAL A 486 6.62 26.41 -26.29
CA VAL A 486 7.68 27.43 -26.21
C VAL A 486 9.09 26.84 -26.45
N GLN A 487 9.16 25.51 -26.43
CA GLN A 487 10.36 24.69 -26.63
C GLN A 487 10.35 23.93 -27.97
N GLY A 488 9.34 24.18 -28.83
CA GLY A 488 9.22 23.60 -30.18
C GLY A 488 8.65 22.19 -30.23
N GLU A 489 8.01 21.70 -29.16
CA GLU A 489 7.41 20.36 -29.09
C GLU A 489 5.88 20.43 -29.32
N GLU A 490 5.29 19.39 -29.95
CA GLU A 490 3.84 19.32 -30.14
C GLU A 490 3.13 19.12 -28.80
N VAL A 491 2.23 20.04 -28.43
CA VAL A 491 1.56 20.03 -27.12
C VAL A 491 0.59 18.86 -27.06
N LYS A 492 0.79 17.93 -26.12
CA LYS A 492 -0.17 16.84 -25.88
C LYS A 492 -1.25 17.32 -24.93
N LYS A 493 -2.49 16.88 -25.15
CA LYS A 493 -3.66 17.27 -24.32
C LYS A 493 -3.48 16.98 -22.84
N LEU A 494 -2.71 15.94 -22.52
CA LEU A 494 -2.46 15.53 -21.15
C LEU A 494 -1.46 16.45 -20.44
N ASP A 495 -0.52 17.06 -21.17
CA ASP A 495 0.43 18.05 -20.62
C ASP A 495 -0.32 19.30 -20.17
N VAL A 496 -1.21 19.83 -21.02
CA VAL A 496 -2.07 20.98 -20.71
C VAL A 496 -2.92 20.72 -19.47
N LEU A 497 -3.58 19.55 -19.43
CA LEU A 497 -4.41 19.16 -18.29
C LEU A 497 -3.58 19.07 -17.00
N ALA A 498 -2.40 18.43 -17.05
CA ALA A 498 -1.54 18.30 -15.89
C ALA A 498 -1.06 19.68 -15.40
N ASN A 499 -0.66 20.56 -16.32
CA ASN A 499 -0.23 21.92 -16.01
C ASN A 499 -1.34 22.74 -15.31
N GLU A 500 -2.54 22.77 -15.89
CA GLU A 500 -3.69 23.47 -15.31
C GLU A 500 -4.03 22.94 -13.91
N LEU A 501 -3.99 21.62 -13.72
CA LEU A 501 -4.25 21.00 -12.42
C LEU A 501 -3.22 21.41 -11.37
N PHE A 502 -1.93 21.38 -11.71
CA PHE A 502 -0.87 21.82 -10.79
C PHE A 502 -1.03 23.30 -10.45
N ILE A 503 -1.19 24.18 -11.44
CA ILE A 503 -1.37 25.62 -11.21
C ILE A 503 -2.55 25.89 -10.28
N ASN A 504 -3.71 25.30 -10.57
CA ASN A 504 -4.93 25.51 -9.77
C ASN A 504 -4.78 24.99 -8.33
N MET A 505 -4.18 23.81 -8.13
CA MET A 505 -3.99 23.23 -6.79
C MET A 505 -2.93 23.99 -5.98
N LEU A 506 -1.87 24.48 -6.63
CA LEU A 506 -0.81 25.26 -5.99
C LEU A 506 -1.28 26.67 -5.63
N GLN A 507 -2.08 27.32 -6.48
CA GLN A 507 -2.70 28.62 -6.19
C GLN A 507 -3.70 28.53 -5.02
N SER A 508 -4.56 27.52 -5.02
CA SER A 508 -5.55 27.31 -3.96
C SER A 508 -4.96 26.79 -2.64
N SER A 509 -3.64 26.57 -2.58
CA SER A 509 -2.94 26.21 -1.33
C SER A 509 -2.72 27.40 -0.39
N TYR A 510 -2.89 28.64 -0.86
CA TYR A 510 -2.57 29.87 -0.13
C TYR A 510 -1.14 29.93 0.42
N SER A 511 -0.23 29.15 -0.17
CA SER A 511 1.12 28.92 0.36
C SER A 511 2.21 29.31 -0.65
N THR A 512 1.86 29.63 -1.90
CA THR A 512 2.80 29.88 -2.99
C THR A 512 2.86 31.36 -3.38
N ALA A 513 4.04 31.81 -3.80
CA ALA A 513 4.33 33.17 -4.26
C ALA A 513 4.57 33.22 -5.77
N LEU A 514 5.36 32.26 -6.28
CA LEU A 514 5.73 32.13 -7.68
C LEU A 514 5.65 30.66 -8.09
N LEU A 515 5.16 30.42 -9.30
CA LEU A 515 5.19 29.10 -9.93
C LEU A 515 6.02 29.14 -11.22
N ILE A 516 6.84 28.12 -11.42
CA ILE A 516 7.65 27.90 -12.63
C ILE A 516 7.24 26.54 -13.18
N SER A 517 6.65 26.53 -14.37
CA SER A 517 6.26 25.31 -15.08
C SER A 517 7.12 25.11 -16.32
N GLU A 518 7.37 23.87 -16.72
CA GLU A 518 7.91 23.58 -18.05
C GLU A 518 7.04 24.17 -19.17
N GLU A 519 5.72 24.16 -18.96
CA GLU A 519 4.68 24.47 -19.95
C GLU A 519 4.37 25.98 -20.06
N ASN A 520 5.06 26.84 -19.29
CA ASN A 520 4.82 28.28 -19.27
C ASN A 520 6.13 29.06 -19.49
N GLU A 521 6.17 29.98 -20.47
CA GLU A 521 7.36 30.81 -20.78
C GLU A 521 7.79 31.70 -19.62
N THR A 522 6.80 32.20 -18.90
CA THR A 522 6.98 33.21 -17.87
C THR A 522 6.64 32.63 -16.52
N VAL A 523 7.29 33.15 -15.48
CA VAL A 523 6.90 32.87 -14.09
C VAL A 523 5.44 33.27 -13.88
N ILE A 524 4.70 32.43 -13.17
CA ILE A 524 3.32 32.70 -12.78
C ILE A 524 3.35 33.34 -11.40
N GLU A 525 3.03 34.62 -11.33
CA GLU A 525 2.90 35.35 -10.08
C GLU A 525 1.54 35.08 -9.43
N ILE A 526 1.54 34.73 -8.15
CA ILE A 526 0.30 34.47 -7.41
C ILE A 526 -0.34 35.79 -6.95
N GLU A 527 -1.67 35.88 -7.13
CA GLU A 527 -2.49 36.98 -6.66
C GLU A 527 -2.30 37.24 -5.16
N ILE A 528 -2.39 38.51 -4.74
CA ILE A 528 -2.00 38.97 -3.39
C ILE A 528 -2.80 38.24 -2.30
N ASP A 529 -4.08 37.96 -2.53
CA ASP A 529 -5.00 37.29 -1.60
C ASP A 529 -4.72 35.79 -1.43
N LYS A 530 -4.04 35.16 -2.40
CA LYS A 530 -3.66 33.74 -2.39
C LYS A 530 -2.18 33.50 -2.13
N ARG A 531 -1.43 34.57 -1.87
CA ARG A 531 0.02 34.55 -1.80
C ARG A 531 0.51 33.96 -0.47
N GLY A 532 1.45 33.02 -0.57
CA GLY A 532 2.24 32.54 0.55
C GLY A 532 3.74 32.79 0.37
N LYS A 533 4.57 31.97 1.03
CA LYS A 533 6.04 32.17 1.09
C LYS A 533 6.88 31.20 0.26
N TYR A 534 6.25 30.27 -0.46
CA TYR A 534 6.97 29.25 -1.22
C TYR A 534 6.99 29.53 -2.71
N ILE A 535 8.07 29.11 -3.36
CA ILE A 535 8.24 29.12 -4.80
C ILE A 535 8.25 27.67 -5.25
N VAL A 536 7.47 27.34 -6.29
CA VAL A 536 7.34 25.96 -6.77
C VAL A 536 7.76 25.90 -8.23
N ALA A 537 8.85 25.17 -8.49
CA ALA A 537 9.25 24.79 -9.85
C ALA A 537 8.78 23.35 -10.11
N PHE A 538 8.09 23.11 -11.22
CA PHE A 538 7.55 21.78 -11.51
C PHE A 538 7.54 21.47 -13.01
N ASP A 539 7.71 20.18 -13.30
CA ASP A 539 7.38 19.57 -14.56
C ASP A 539 6.06 18.80 -14.35
N PRO A 540 4.95 19.27 -14.95
CA PRO A 540 3.65 18.64 -14.74
C PRO A 540 3.59 17.22 -15.33
N LEU A 541 4.36 16.91 -16.38
CA LEU A 541 4.31 15.60 -17.03
C LEU A 541 5.63 15.21 -17.76
N ASP A 542 6.62 14.74 -17.00
CA ASP A 542 7.88 14.19 -17.51
C ASP A 542 7.64 12.96 -18.38
N GLY A 543 8.36 12.91 -19.50
CA GLY A 543 8.30 11.81 -20.45
C GLY A 543 7.05 11.86 -21.34
N SER A 544 6.50 13.05 -21.61
CA SER A 544 5.33 13.24 -22.47
C SER A 544 5.43 12.52 -23.81
N SER A 545 6.63 12.41 -24.41
CA SER A 545 6.89 11.64 -25.63
C SER A 545 6.46 10.17 -25.54
N ASN A 546 6.45 9.61 -24.33
CA ASN A 546 6.14 8.21 -24.04
C ASN A 546 4.67 7.94 -23.69
N ILE A 547 3.82 8.97 -23.68
CA ILE A 547 2.38 8.86 -23.37
C ILE A 547 1.69 7.87 -24.31
N ASP A 548 1.93 7.98 -25.62
CA ASP A 548 1.18 7.22 -26.63
C ASP A 548 1.58 5.73 -26.66
N CYS A 549 2.79 5.39 -26.20
CA CYS A 549 3.28 4.02 -26.12
C CYS A 549 3.09 3.39 -24.73
N LEU A 550 2.36 4.05 -23.82
CA LEU A 550 2.01 3.55 -22.48
C LEU A 550 3.20 3.19 -21.59
N VAL A 551 4.35 3.82 -21.86
CA VAL A 551 5.53 3.68 -21.01
C VAL A 551 5.36 4.58 -19.77
N SER A 552 6.13 4.29 -18.71
CA SER A 552 6.06 5.07 -17.46
C SER A 552 6.44 6.54 -17.70
N ILE A 553 5.66 7.43 -17.11
CA ILE A 553 5.81 8.89 -17.12
C ILE A 553 5.68 9.41 -15.68
N GLY A 554 5.84 10.70 -15.43
CA GLY A 554 5.76 11.23 -14.07
C GLY A 554 5.52 12.73 -13.97
N SER A 555 5.51 13.26 -12.76
CA SER A 555 5.56 14.72 -12.50
C SER A 555 6.68 15.01 -11.54
N ILE A 556 7.35 16.14 -11.67
CA ILE A 556 8.51 16.52 -10.86
C ILE A 556 8.24 17.87 -10.20
N PHE A 557 8.68 18.06 -8.95
CA PHE A 557 8.55 19.35 -8.29
C PHE A 557 9.71 19.64 -7.32
N ALA A 558 10.06 20.91 -7.22
CA ALA A 558 10.95 21.49 -6.22
C ALA A 558 10.25 22.67 -5.54
N ILE A 559 10.40 22.77 -4.22
CA ILE A 559 9.84 23.82 -3.37
C ILE A 559 11.00 24.56 -2.75
N MET A 560 11.04 25.87 -2.97
CA MET A 560 12.00 26.80 -2.40
C MET A 560 11.26 27.83 -1.54
N LYS A 561 11.97 28.49 -0.63
CA LYS A 561 11.39 29.57 0.18
C LYS A 561 11.78 30.91 -0.44
N LYS A 562 10.84 31.85 -0.47
CA LYS A 562 11.17 33.24 -0.80
C LYS A 562 12.01 33.84 0.33
N GLU A 563 13.11 34.51 0.00
CA GLU A 563 14.09 34.99 0.98
C GLU A 563 13.60 36.20 1.77
N ASP A 564 12.72 37.02 1.20
CA ASP A 564 12.23 38.27 1.77
C ASP A 564 10.70 38.43 1.62
N ASN A 565 10.12 39.39 2.36
CA ASN A 565 8.68 39.69 2.32
C ASN A 565 8.30 40.73 1.26
N THR A 566 9.17 40.98 0.28
CA THR A 566 8.94 41.94 -0.81
C THR A 566 7.98 41.38 -1.87
N ILE A 567 7.57 42.22 -2.81
CA ILE A 567 6.78 41.79 -3.97
C ILE A 567 7.58 40.74 -4.75
N PRO A 568 7.02 39.55 -5.02
CA PRO A 568 7.70 38.52 -5.78
C PRO A 568 8.19 39.06 -7.13
N ASN A 569 9.41 38.71 -7.48
CA ASN A 569 9.99 39.08 -8.77
C ASN A 569 10.76 37.90 -9.36
N LEU A 570 11.12 38.00 -10.65
CA LEU A 570 11.79 36.93 -11.37
C LEU A 570 13.09 36.44 -10.71
N LYS A 571 13.85 37.31 -10.03
CA LYS A 571 15.10 36.91 -9.37
C LYS A 571 14.84 35.94 -8.22
N ASP A 572 13.70 36.06 -7.54
CA ASP A 572 13.32 35.16 -6.45
C ASP A 572 13.12 33.73 -6.97
N ALA A 573 12.74 33.56 -8.24
CA ALA A 573 12.57 32.26 -8.88
C ALA A 573 13.90 31.59 -9.29
N LEU A 574 14.97 32.38 -9.45
CA LEU A 574 16.28 31.92 -9.90
C LEU A 574 17.18 31.62 -8.69
N GLN A 575 16.80 30.63 -7.87
CA GLN A 575 17.60 30.21 -6.72
C GLN A 575 18.39 28.94 -7.01
N SER A 576 19.60 28.84 -6.45
CA SER A 576 20.35 27.58 -6.47
C SER A 576 19.60 26.46 -5.77
N GLY A 577 19.85 25.20 -6.16
CA GLY A 577 19.23 24.03 -5.57
C GLY A 577 19.51 23.83 -4.07
N ARG A 578 20.47 24.56 -3.49
CA ARG A 578 20.72 24.59 -2.03
C ARG A 578 19.59 25.22 -1.22
N HIS A 579 18.73 26.04 -1.84
CA HIS A 579 17.58 26.67 -1.17
C HIS A 579 16.30 25.83 -1.24
N VAL A 580 16.36 24.62 -1.82
CA VAL A 580 15.23 23.68 -1.85
C VAL A 580 14.93 23.21 -0.42
N VAL A 581 13.70 23.46 0.02
CA VAL A 581 13.19 23.00 1.33
C VAL A 581 12.49 21.65 1.21
N ALA A 582 11.93 21.35 0.04
CA ALA A 582 11.36 20.06 -0.27
C ALA A 582 11.37 19.81 -1.78
N ALA A 583 11.56 18.57 -2.21
CA ALA A 583 11.41 18.17 -3.60
C ALA A 583 10.84 16.76 -3.68
N GLY A 584 10.28 16.42 -4.83
CA GLY A 584 9.71 15.11 -5.06
C GLY A 584 9.38 14.87 -6.53
N TYR A 585 8.97 13.63 -6.80
CA TYR A 585 8.37 13.24 -8.05
C TYR A 585 7.23 12.25 -7.83
N ALA A 586 6.25 12.28 -8.72
CA ALA A 586 5.26 11.24 -8.88
C ALA A 586 5.63 10.36 -10.08
N LEU A 587 5.70 9.05 -9.89
CA LEU A 587 5.87 8.07 -10.95
C LEU A 587 4.51 7.45 -11.28
N TYR A 588 4.07 7.57 -12.52
CA TYR A 588 2.88 6.94 -13.08
C TYR A 588 3.27 5.68 -13.87
N GLY A 589 3.72 4.66 -13.14
CA GLY A 589 4.12 3.37 -13.71
C GLY A 589 3.05 2.30 -13.58
N SER A 590 3.49 1.06 -13.38
CA SER A 590 2.60 -0.08 -13.05
C SER A 590 1.78 0.18 -11.77
N ALA A 591 2.36 0.93 -10.83
CA ALA A 591 1.69 1.56 -9.70
C ALA A 591 2.01 3.06 -9.68
N THR A 592 1.21 3.85 -8.97
CA THR A 592 1.54 5.26 -8.73
C THR A 592 2.32 5.39 -7.44
N MET A 593 3.48 6.04 -7.51
CA MET A 593 4.32 6.28 -6.35
C MET A 593 4.68 7.75 -6.27
N LEU A 594 4.54 8.35 -5.09
CA LEU A 594 5.06 9.68 -4.79
C LEU A 594 6.31 9.52 -3.93
N VAL A 595 7.45 10.00 -4.43
CA VAL A 595 8.73 9.98 -3.72
C VAL A 595 9.11 11.42 -3.40
N LEU A 596 9.41 11.73 -2.14
CA LEU A 596 9.76 13.08 -1.74
C LEU A 596 10.75 13.13 -0.58
N SER A 597 11.35 14.31 -0.41
CA SER A 597 12.18 14.65 0.75
C SER A 597 11.90 16.08 1.20
N THR A 598 11.85 16.29 2.51
CA THR A 598 11.81 17.60 3.19
C THR A 598 13.14 17.92 3.88
N GLY A 599 14.24 17.31 3.40
CA GLY A 599 15.60 17.49 3.95
C GLY A 599 16.02 16.48 5.02
N ARG A 600 15.16 15.49 5.32
CA ARG A 600 15.44 14.41 6.29
C ARG A 600 15.13 13.04 5.69
N GLY A 601 16.01 12.61 4.80
CA GLY A 601 15.85 11.34 4.08
C GLY A 601 14.83 11.43 2.95
N VAL A 602 14.72 10.34 2.19
CA VAL A 602 13.82 10.23 1.03
C VAL A 602 12.79 9.17 1.34
N HIS A 603 11.51 9.46 1.12
CA HIS A 603 10.41 8.56 1.46
C HIS A 603 9.51 8.33 0.25
N GLY A 604 9.09 7.08 0.07
CA GLY A 604 8.27 6.63 -1.03
C GLY A 604 6.89 6.16 -0.55
N PHE A 605 5.86 6.74 -1.15
CA PHE A 605 4.47 6.46 -0.84
C PHE A 605 3.76 5.93 -2.06
N MET A 606 3.10 4.78 -1.93
CA MET A 606 2.33 4.17 -3.01
C MET A 606 0.86 4.56 -2.89
N LEU A 607 0.25 4.97 -4.01
CA LEU A 607 -1.18 5.25 -4.06
C LEU A 607 -1.96 3.94 -4.00
N ASP A 608 -2.82 3.79 -2.99
CA ASP A 608 -3.87 2.77 -2.98
C ASP A 608 -5.10 3.34 -3.72
N PRO A 609 -5.44 2.84 -4.92
CA PRO A 609 -6.56 3.37 -5.69
C PRO A 609 -7.93 3.07 -5.06
N SER A 610 -8.03 2.10 -4.15
CA SER A 610 -9.30 1.70 -3.54
C SER A 610 -9.80 2.73 -2.51
N ILE A 611 -8.86 3.37 -1.80
CA ILE A 611 -9.16 4.40 -0.79
C ILE A 611 -8.70 5.80 -1.22
N GLY A 612 -7.89 5.92 -2.28
CA GLY A 612 -7.41 7.20 -2.78
C GLY A 612 -6.34 7.87 -1.89
N GLU A 613 -5.59 7.06 -1.15
CA GLU A 613 -4.56 7.53 -0.21
C GLU A 613 -3.17 7.01 -0.57
N PHE A 614 -2.16 7.86 -0.31
CA PHE A 614 -0.76 7.50 -0.45
C PHE A 614 -0.26 6.88 0.85
N ILE A 615 0.16 5.62 0.78
CA ILE A 615 0.63 4.82 1.93
C ILE A 615 2.15 4.71 1.88
N LEU A 616 2.83 4.95 3.01
CA LEU A 616 4.27 4.79 3.12
C LEU A 616 4.66 3.33 2.87
N THR A 617 5.35 3.06 1.76
CA THR A 617 5.88 1.72 1.43
C THR A 617 7.38 1.65 1.59
N ASP A 618 8.07 2.78 1.43
CA ASP A 618 9.52 2.86 1.42
C ASP A 618 10.00 4.01 2.30
N LYS A 619 10.42 3.69 3.52
CA LYS A 619 10.94 4.68 4.46
C LYS A 619 12.45 4.83 4.30
N ASP A 620 12.92 6.07 4.27
CA ASP A 620 14.34 6.43 4.21
C ASP A 620 15.13 5.70 3.11
N MET A 621 14.66 5.80 1.88
CA MET A 621 15.28 5.24 0.68
C MET A 621 16.74 5.69 0.55
N LYS A 622 17.63 4.75 0.27
CA LYS A 622 19.06 4.98 0.04
C LYS A 622 19.49 4.47 -1.33
N VAL A 623 20.31 5.26 -2.02
CA VAL A 623 20.98 4.83 -3.25
C VAL A 623 22.15 3.91 -2.87
N PRO A 624 22.29 2.72 -3.47
CA PRO A 624 23.48 1.90 -3.31
C PRO A 624 24.76 2.69 -3.68
N ALA A 625 25.86 2.47 -2.96
CA ALA A 625 27.12 3.19 -3.21
C ALA A 625 27.67 2.99 -4.64
N ARG A 626 27.51 1.77 -5.18
CA ARG A 626 27.81 1.37 -6.55
C ARG A 626 26.70 0.45 -7.07
N GLY A 627 26.34 0.57 -8.34
CA GLY A 627 25.38 -0.30 -8.99
C GLY A 627 25.98 -1.18 -10.07
N ASN A 628 25.10 -1.66 -10.95
CA ASN A 628 25.44 -2.49 -12.11
C ASN A 628 24.57 -2.13 -13.33
N ILE A 629 24.03 -0.91 -13.35
CA ILE A 629 23.16 -0.39 -14.41
C ILE A 629 23.69 0.96 -14.87
N TYR A 630 23.73 1.18 -16.17
CA TYR A 630 23.88 2.52 -16.74
C TYR A 630 22.67 2.85 -17.61
N ALA A 631 22.20 4.09 -17.53
CA ALA A 631 21.04 4.61 -18.24
C ALA A 631 21.42 5.85 -19.04
N ILE A 632 21.48 5.70 -20.36
CA ILE A 632 21.83 6.75 -21.31
C ILE A 632 21.21 6.43 -22.68
N ASN A 633 20.84 7.46 -23.44
CA ASN A 633 20.38 7.28 -24.83
C ASN A 633 21.55 7.04 -25.79
N GLU A 634 21.89 5.78 -26.03
CA GLU A 634 22.99 5.41 -26.93
C GLU A 634 22.81 5.82 -28.40
N GLY A 635 21.61 6.23 -28.83
CA GLY A 635 21.40 6.80 -30.16
C GLY A 635 22.26 8.06 -30.41
N TYR A 636 22.68 8.74 -29.35
CA TYR A 636 23.54 9.93 -29.41
C TYR A 636 25.04 9.62 -29.33
N THR A 637 25.47 8.35 -29.43
CA THR A 637 26.89 7.97 -29.31
C THR A 637 27.84 8.80 -30.17
N HIS A 638 27.42 9.13 -31.40
CA HIS A 638 28.21 9.93 -32.34
C HIS A 638 28.32 11.43 -31.96
N LEU A 639 27.45 11.93 -31.07
CA LEU A 639 27.40 13.32 -30.61
C LEU A 639 28.00 13.53 -29.22
N TRP A 640 28.37 12.45 -28.53
CA TRP A 640 28.98 12.51 -27.21
C TRP A 640 30.43 12.97 -27.28
N ASP A 641 30.90 13.56 -26.18
CA ASP A 641 32.33 13.74 -25.94
C ASP A 641 33.05 12.39 -25.75
N GLU A 642 34.38 12.42 -25.81
CA GLU A 642 35.21 11.22 -25.67
C GLU A 642 35.17 10.64 -24.25
N ALA A 643 34.93 11.46 -23.22
CA ALA A 643 34.84 11.00 -21.84
C ALA A 643 33.62 10.11 -21.61
N VAL A 644 32.45 10.50 -22.12
CA VAL A 644 31.22 9.71 -22.05
C VAL A 644 31.36 8.43 -22.87
N LYS A 645 31.97 8.50 -24.05
CA LYS A 645 32.25 7.30 -24.87
C LYS A 645 33.16 6.33 -24.13
N GLU A 646 34.25 6.81 -23.54
CA GLU A 646 35.17 5.99 -22.73
C GLU A 646 34.43 5.35 -21.55
N TYR A 647 33.64 6.12 -20.80
CA TYR A 647 32.88 5.60 -19.67
C TYR A 647 31.90 4.49 -20.09
N VAL A 648 31.07 4.72 -21.11
CA VAL A 648 30.11 3.73 -21.60
C VAL A 648 30.81 2.49 -22.14
N GLN A 649 31.94 2.64 -22.84
CA GLN A 649 32.74 1.51 -23.31
C GLN A 649 33.29 0.70 -22.14
N ASN A 650 33.81 1.36 -21.10
CA ASN A 650 34.29 0.69 -19.88
C ASN A 650 33.17 -0.06 -19.14
N LYS A 651 31.91 0.39 -19.25
CA LYS A 651 30.76 -0.33 -18.67
C LYS A 651 30.33 -1.54 -19.51
N LYS A 652 30.52 -1.51 -20.83
CA LYS A 652 30.24 -2.62 -21.74
C LYS A 652 31.32 -3.69 -21.72
N ASP A 653 32.58 -3.28 -21.69
CA ASP A 653 33.76 -4.14 -21.70
C ASP A 653 34.73 -3.76 -20.56
N PRO A 654 34.37 -4.09 -19.31
CA PRO A 654 35.17 -3.71 -18.17
C PRO A 654 36.45 -4.54 -18.06
N ALA A 655 37.57 -3.88 -17.76
CA ALA A 655 38.85 -4.56 -17.49
C ALA A 655 38.77 -5.54 -16.30
N LYS A 656 37.85 -5.30 -15.35
CA LYS A 656 37.59 -6.17 -14.19
C LYS A 656 36.09 -6.16 -13.86
N GLY A 657 35.54 -7.32 -13.53
CA GLY A 657 34.14 -7.47 -13.15
C GLY A 657 33.23 -7.84 -14.32
N LYS A 658 31.91 -7.71 -14.12
CA LYS A 658 30.91 -7.99 -15.16
C LYS A 658 30.48 -6.70 -15.85
N PRO A 659 30.13 -6.74 -17.15
CA PRO A 659 29.50 -5.62 -17.82
C PRO A 659 28.25 -5.12 -17.08
N TYR A 660 27.99 -3.82 -17.17
CA TYR A 660 26.77 -3.25 -16.60
C TYR A 660 25.59 -3.51 -17.54
N ASN A 661 24.41 -3.64 -16.95
CA ASN A 661 23.18 -3.73 -17.72
C ASN A 661 22.80 -2.34 -18.25
N ALA A 662 22.54 -2.24 -19.55
CA ALA A 662 21.93 -1.04 -20.13
C ALA A 662 20.43 -1.01 -19.81
N ARG A 663 19.93 0.10 -19.28
CA ARG A 663 18.48 0.35 -19.12
C ARG A 663 18.20 1.81 -19.43
N TYR A 664 17.34 2.09 -20.39
CA TYR A 664 16.93 3.45 -20.71
C TYR A 664 15.45 3.42 -21.08
N VAL A 665 14.60 3.90 -20.17
CA VAL A 665 13.15 3.96 -20.37
C VAL A 665 12.80 5.16 -21.25
N GLY A 666 13.55 6.25 -21.13
CA GLY A 666 13.31 7.49 -21.88
C GLY A 666 12.35 8.45 -21.18
N SER A 667 12.02 8.21 -19.90
CA SER A 667 11.41 9.17 -18.97
C SER A 667 12.38 9.34 -17.81
N MET A 668 12.71 10.59 -17.46
CA MET A 668 13.67 10.88 -16.41
C MET A 668 13.18 10.30 -15.08
N VAL A 669 11.90 10.47 -14.74
CA VAL A 669 11.31 9.98 -13.49
C VAL A 669 11.47 8.45 -13.37
N ALA A 670 11.17 7.71 -14.43
CA ALA A 670 11.26 6.25 -14.41
C ALA A 670 12.71 5.75 -14.29
N ASP A 671 13.63 6.37 -15.03
CA ASP A 671 15.05 6.01 -15.00
C ASP A 671 15.70 6.39 -13.65
N VAL A 672 15.40 7.57 -13.10
CA VAL A 672 15.91 8.01 -11.79
C VAL A 672 15.31 7.18 -10.65
N HIS A 673 14.02 6.83 -10.70
CA HIS A 673 13.41 5.97 -9.67
C HIS A 673 14.12 4.61 -9.58
N ARG A 674 14.39 3.99 -10.73
CA ARG A 674 15.16 2.75 -10.80
C ARG A 674 16.58 2.94 -10.26
N THR A 675 17.25 4.03 -10.61
CA THR A 675 18.58 4.36 -10.11
C THR A 675 18.60 4.50 -8.59
N ILE A 676 17.59 5.12 -7.98
CA ILE A 676 17.49 5.22 -6.52
C ILE A 676 17.30 3.84 -5.88
N LYS A 677 16.45 2.99 -6.46
CA LYS A 677 16.12 1.65 -5.91
C LYS A 677 17.20 0.60 -6.10
N TYR A 678 17.82 0.56 -7.28
CA TYR A 678 18.74 -0.52 -7.68
C TYR A 678 20.20 -0.08 -7.76
N GLY A 679 20.47 1.22 -7.65
CA GLY A 679 21.79 1.79 -7.88
C GLY A 679 22.14 1.85 -9.36
N GLY A 680 23.35 2.33 -9.63
CA GLY A 680 23.88 2.58 -10.96
C GLY A 680 23.84 4.06 -11.28
N ILE A 681 23.86 4.40 -12.57
CA ILE A 681 23.96 5.78 -13.02
C ILE A 681 22.93 6.11 -14.11
N PHE A 682 22.33 7.28 -14.00
CA PHE A 682 21.61 7.94 -15.08
C PHE A 682 22.44 9.09 -15.63
N VAL A 683 22.57 9.13 -16.96
CA VAL A 683 23.44 10.05 -17.68
C VAL A 683 22.67 10.70 -18.81
N TYR A 684 22.60 12.03 -18.77
CA TYR A 684 22.12 12.87 -19.86
C TYR A 684 23.17 13.95 -20.12
N PRO A 685 24.21 13.64 -20.92
CA PRO A 685 25.35 14.51 -21.08
C PRO A 685 25.04 15.65 -22.04
N ALA A 686 25.97 16.60 -22.17
CA ALA A 686 25.97 17.52 -23.27
C ALA A 686 26.24 16.75 -24.58
N THR A 687 25.67 17.23 -25.67
CA THR A 687 25.94 16.69 -27.01
C THR A 687 26.34 17.82 -27.94
N ALA A 688 26.96 17.51 -29.08
CA ALA A 688 27.28 18.53 -30.09
C ALA A 688 26.02 19.32 -30.55
N ALA A 689 24.85 18.67 -30.57
CA ALA A 689 23.57 19.31 -30.91
C ALA A 689 22.95 20.09 -29.73
N SER A 690 23.23 19.67 -28.49
CA SER A 690 22.73 20.30 -27.26
C SER A 690 23.88 20.53 -26.28
N PRO A 691 24.71 21.58 -26.48
CA PRO A 691 25.94 21.79 -25.69
C PRO A 691 25.69 22.07 -24.21
N LYS A 692 24.49 22.56 -23.85
CA LYS A 692 24.05 22.78 -22.47
C LYS A 692 23.22 21.61 -21.91
N GLY A 693 23.21 20.45 -22.57
CA GLY A 693 22.30 19.35 -22.25
C GLY A 693 20.86 19.61 -22.73
N LYS A 694 19.97 18.63 -22.50
CA LYS A 694 18.54 18.73 -22.86
C LYS A 694 17.63 19.08 -21.67
N LEU A 695 17.92 18.50 -20.50
CA LEU A 695 17.07 18.62 -19.31
C LEU A 695 17.20 20.00 -18.69
N ARG A 696 16.11 20.49 -18.08
CA ARG A 696 16.01 21.83 -17.51
C ARG A 696 16.38 21.84 -16.03
N LEU A 697 17.10 22.87 -15.66
CA LEU A 697 17.78 22.96 -14.37
C LEU A 697 16.78 23.04 -13.21
N LEU A 698 15.81 23.96 -13.27
CA LEU A 698 14.93 24.28 -12.15
C LEU A 698 13.94 23.17 -11.79
N TYR A 699 13.33 22.52 -12.78
CA TYR A 699 12.22 21.60 -12.57
C TYR A 699 12.51 20.14 -12.94
N GLU A 700 13.67 19.82 -13.52
CA GLU A 700 14.11 18.43 -13.75
C GLU A 700 15.40 18.12 -12.97
N CYS A 701 16.48 18.87 -13.20
CA CYS A 701 17.80 18.54 -12.63
C CYS A 701 17.88 18.78 -11.12
N ILE A 702 17.53 19.97 -10.63
CA ILE A 702 17.59 20.33 -9.20
C ILE A 702 16.75 19.39 -8.33
N PRO A 703 15.45 19.15 -8.61
CA PRO A 703 14.64 18.25 -7.78
C PRO A 703 15.19 16.83 -7.72
N MET A 704 15.64 16.28 -8.85
CA MET A 704 16.21 14.94 -8.89
C MET A 704 17.57 14.86 -8.18
N ALA A 705 18.42 15.87 -8.36
CA ALA A 705 19.70 15.98 -7.66
C ALA A 705 19.51 16.09 -6.14
N TYR A 706 18.50 16.84 -5.68
CA TYR A 706 18.17 16.97 -4.27
C TYR A 706 17.80 15.62 -3.67
N LEU A 707 16.91 14.87 -4.33
CA LEU A 707 16.49 13.54 -3.88
C LEU A 707 17.65 12.55 -3.86
N VAL A 708 18.43 12.46 -4.95
CA VAL A 708 19.57 11.54 -5.01
C VAL A 708 20.60 11.85 -3.94
N THR A 709 20.91 13.12 -3.69
CA THR A 709 21.86 13.55 -2.66
C THR A 709 21.33 13.21 -1.25
N GLN A 710 20.04 13.45 -0.99
CA GLN A 710 19.39 13.08 0.29
C GLN A 710 19.35 11.56 0.53
N ALA A 711 19.31 10.77 -0.55
CA ALA A 711 19.40 9.32 -0.51
C ALA A 711 20.85 8.79 -0.46
N GLY A 712 21.86 9.67 -0.40
CA GLY A 712 23.28 9.29 -0.29
C GLY A 712 24.01 9.05 -1.61
N GLY A 713 23.39 9.36 -2.74
CA GLY A 713 24.02 9.36 -4.06
C GLY A 713 24.71 10.69 -4.39
N LEU A 714 25.10 10.86 -5.65
CA LEU A 714 25.74 12.08 -6.17
C LEU A 714 25.04 12.55 -7.46
N ALA A 715 25.00 13.86 -7.67
CA ALA A 715 24.49 14.47 -8.90
C ALA A 715 25.35 15.68 -9.33
N SER A 716 25.86 15.66 -10.56
CA SER A 716 26.78 16.67 -11.10
C SER A 716 26.43 16.99 -12.55
N ASN A 717 26.80 18.19 -13.02
CA ASN A 717 26.75 18.54 -14.45
C ASN A 717 28.02 18.13 -15.22
N GLY A 718 28.92 17.38 -14.58
CA GLY A 718 30.23 17.01 -15.11
C GLY A 718 31.36 17.88 -14.56
N LYS A 719 31.04 19.08 -14.04
CA LYS A 719 32.03 20.04 -13.51
C LYS A 719 31.79 20.38 -12.04
N ILE A 720 30.54 20.74 -11.71
CA ILE A 720 30.12 21.12 -10.36
C ILE A 720 28.84 20.36 -9.97
N PRO A 721 28.56 20.22 -8.66
CA PRO A 721 27.31 19.61 -8.20
C PRO A 721 26.10 20.39 -8.71
N ILE A 722 25.03 19.69 -9.12
CA ILE A 722 23.83 20.32 -9.70
C ILE A 722 23.20 21.35 -8.75
N LEU A 723 23.20 21.06 -7.45
CA LEU A 723 22.58 21.92 -6.44
C LEU A 723 23.34 23.25 -6.23
N ASP A 724 24.62 23.32 -6.62
CA ASP A 724 25.45 24.52 -6.51
C ASP A 724 25.33 25.44 -7.73
N ILE A 725 24.64 25.02 -8.79
CA ILE A 725 24.46 25.83 -9.99
C ILE A 725 23.49 26.98 -9.66
N GLN A 726 23.92 28.21 -9.92
CA GLN A 726 23.10 29.40 -9.84
C GLN A 726 22.37 29.60 -11.18
N PRO A 727 21.04 29.44 -11.24
CA PRO A 727 20.29 29.60 -12.48
C PRO A 727 20.35 31.05 -12.98
N THR A 728 20.47 31.20 -14.29
CA THR A 728 20.50 32.49 -15.01
C THR A 728 19.23 32.77 -15.80
N SER A 729 18.43 31.73 -16.07
CA SER A 729 17.13 31.83 -16.75
C SER A 729 16.18 30.72 -16.30
N LEU A 730 14.87 30.92 -16.47
CA LEU A 730 13.83 29.97 -16.03
C LEU A 730 13.97 28.59 -16.69
N HIS A 731 14.24 28.56 -17.99
CA HIS A 731 14.33 27.33 -18.78
C HIS A 731 15.78 26.96 -19.10
N GLU A 732 16.73 27.34 -18.23
CA GLU A 732 18.13 26.96 -18.38
C GLU A 732 18.27 25.44 -18.42
N ARG A 733 19.08 24.94 -19.37
CA ARG A 733 19.38 23.51 -19.50
C ARG A 733 20.72 23.17 -18.85
N SER A 734 20.82 21.95 -18.35
CA SER A 734 22.08 21.41 -17.83
C SER A 734 22.29 19.96 -18.29
N PRO A 735 23.53 19.54 -18.60
CA PRO A 735 23.86 18.12 -18.56
C PRO A 735 23.74 17.60 -17.13
N ILE A 736 23.49 16.30 -16.98
CA ILE A 736 23.40 15.67 -15.66
C ILE A 736 23.96 14.25 -15.64
N PHE A 737 24.69 13.97 -14.58
CA PHE A 737 25.22 12.67 -14.19
C PHE A 737 24.77 12.42 -12.76
N LEU A 738 23.89 11.46 -12.53
CA LEU A 738 23.29 11.23 -11.20
C LEU A 738 23.15 9.74 -10.88
N GLY A 739 23.33 9.38 -9.61
CA GLY A 739 23.07 8.03 -9.13
C GLY A 739 23.99 7.60 -8.00
N SER A 740 24.41 6.34 -8.03
CA SER A 740 25.37 5.74 -7.13
C SER A 740 26.66 6.54 -7.08
N LYS A 741 27.10 6.90 -5.86
CA LYS A 741 28.22 7.80 -5.63
C LYS A 741 29.47 7.39 -6.39
N GLU A 742 29.85 6.12 -6.29
CA GLU A 742 31.08 5.62 -6.91
C GLU A 742 31.02 5.57 -8.44
N ASP A 743 29.83 5.37 -9.02
CA ASP A 743 29.64 5.38 -10.47
C ASP A 743 29.72 6.80 -11.04
N VAL A 744 29.17 7.78 -10.31
CA VAL A 744 29.24 9.19 -10.72
C VAL A 744 30.67 9.74 -10.54
N GLU A 745 31.37 9.38 -9.46
CA GLU A 745 32.78 9.76 -9.27
C GLU A 745 33.66 9.21 -10.40
N GLU A 746 33.44 7.96 -10.83
CA GLU A 746 34.18 7.35 -11.93
C GLU A 746 34.04 8.12 -13.25
N ILE A 747 32.83 8.52 -13.65
CA ILE A 747 32.67 9.33 -14.88
C ILE A 747 33.25 10.74 -14.71
N LEU A 748 33.14 11.36 -13.53
CA LEU A 748 33.73 12.68 -13.28
C LEU A 748 35.26 12.66 -13.38
N ASP A 749 35.90 11.58 -12.93
CA ASP A 749 37.35 11.41 -13.07
C ASP A 749 37.78 11.20 -14.52
N ILE A 750 36.97 10.48 -15.32
CA ILE A 750 37.20 10.36 -16.76
C ILE A 750 37.01 11.71 -17.46
N ILE A 751 35.98 12.48 -17.12
CA ILE A 751 35.79 13.84 -17.67
C ILE A 751 37.01 14.71 -17.38
N LYS A 752 37.49 14.75 -16.13
CA LYS A 752 38.71 15.50 -15.76
C LYS A 752 39.96 15.02 -16.49
N LYS A 753 40.06 13.73 -16.82
CA LYS A 753 41.18 13.16 -17.60
C LYS A 753 41.20 13.70 -19.03
N HIS A 754 40.04 13.91 -19.66
CA HIS A 754 39.91 14.42 -21.03
C HIS A 754 39.91 15.95 -21.13
N GLU A 755 39.76 16.67 -20.01
CA GLU A 755 39.92 18.14 -19.97
C GLU A 755 41.40 18.59 -19.90
N LYS A 756 42.33 17.66 -19.65
CA LYS A 756 43.79 17.90 -19.68
C LYS A 756 44.36 17.60 -21.06
#